data_AF-A0A137P4D2-F1
#
_entry.id   AF-A0A137P4D2-F1
#
_cell.length_a   1.000
_cell.length_b   1.000
_cell.length_c   1.000
_cell.angle_alpha   90.00
_cell.angle_beta   90.00
_cell.angle_gamma   90.00
#
_symmetry.space_group_name_H-M   'P 1'
#
loop_
_entity.id
_entity.type
_entity.pdbx_description
1 polymer ?
#
loop_
_entity_poly.entity_id
_entity_poly.type
_entity_poly.pdbx_seq_one_letter_code
_entity_poly.pdbx_strand_id
1 'polypeptide(L)'
;MAGRVNLSTHGSELKKAYQAVLDSNSSSTYCIFGYDKGTNDLKVVEEGDGDLEDFIENFEDGLLLYGFIRITDPNTNLPKFIFVSWCGEGVPMFKKGSFPGHLGDVMAFMKGYHIHIDARDESDISPQQIMKRVNESGGAKYSYHEQAKQSASQPPAPSKPRAPPVVPTKSTISVRSTAINNSVPTNPSTSSLSAKPQPLARVDTPIPPLAPSPVDDRIAPVRSSGYQKVSLPRPKPLQNRFLEQAAQAERERQEEAARERERRDKEYQDQIQAQLKQDKFKQQEEFRKLKEEEELNSQSQQDDSERERELAQEQDRQRQLEEDQRQAEYERQQREADEQKRLQQEQDEYERQQREAEEQAEYERQEREADEAAEQERLQQEQAEYERQQREADEAAEQDRLRHEQEEYERQQREAEEQAEYERQEREAQEAAEQERLQQEQAEYERQQREAEEQERLRQEEEEAQRVADEEQTLLAQQAAAASELTYQEPAQPSATQAESGHLTAIALYDYPADDSNELTLREGEMITNIQQIEEGWWHGTNESNESGIFPSNYVEVVDSLPAEMESLAQPQTNGHVEEDQPLEELPVAIALYDYVAGDETEISFAMDQYIYDIEFISDDWWQGSLDTGNKGVFPANYVKLVDQ
;
A
#
# COMPACT_ATOMS: atom_id res chain seq x y z
N MET A 1 12.62 6.36 -25.01
CA MET A 1 13.33 5.56 -24.00
C MET A 1 14.15 6.52 -23.13
N ALA A 2 14.04 6.43 -21.80
CA ALA A 2 15.09 6.97 -20.95
C ALA A 2 16.34 6.09 -21.14
N GLY A 3 17.50 6.69 -21.40
CA GLY A 3 18.76 5.94 -21.41
C GLY A 3 19.07 5.43 -20.00
N ARG A 4 19.82 4.32 -19.85
CA ARG A 4 20.29 3.87 -18.53
C ARG A 4 21.24 4.88 -17.89
N VAL A 5 21.44 4.76 -16.57
CA VAL A 5 22.51 5.46 -15.85
C VAL A 5 23.87 4.89 -16.24
N ASN A 6 24.87 5.75 -16.38
CA ASN A 6 26.24 5.33 -16.66
C ASN A 6 27.10 5.44 -15.40
N LEU A 7 27.48 4.28 -14.87
CA LEU A 7 28.35 4.14 -13.70
C LEU A 7 29.83 3.94 -14.07
N SER A 8 30.17 3.88 -15.36
CA SER A 8 31.53 3.58 -15.82
C SER A 8 32.42 4.82 -15.89
N THR A 9 31.89 5.97 -16.34
CA THR A 9 32.65 7.21 -16.58
C THR A 9 33.43 7.69 -15.35
N HIS A 10 32.81 7.66 -14.18
CA HIS A 10 33.43 7.97 -12.89
C HIS A 10 33.58 6.73 -11.99
N GLY A 11 33.50 5.51 -12.53
CA GLY A 11 33.33 4.28 -11.74
C GLY A 11 34.41 4.01 -10.69
N SER A 12 35.66 4.43 -10.94
CA SER A 12 36.75 4.35 -9.96
C SER A 12 36.61 5.32 -8.80
N GLU A 13 36.06 6.51 -9.06
CA GLU A 13 35.81 7.57 -8.09
C GLU A 13 34.57 7.22 -7.24
N LEU A 14 33.47 6.83 -7.91
CA LEU A 14 32.25 6.31 -7.27
C LEU A 14 32.58 5.17 -6.29
N LYS A 15 33.34 4.17 -6.77
CA LYS A 15 33.71 3.01 -5.96
C LYS A 15 34.64 3.37 -4.80
N LYS A 16 35.54 4.35 -4.99
CA LYS A 16 36.44 4.81 -3.92
C LYS A 16 35.66 5.48 -2.78
N ALA A 17 34.78 6.44 -3.09
CA ALA A 17 33.99 7.15 -2.08
C ALA A 17 33.05 6.19 -1.32
N TYR A 18 32.34 5.33 -2.04
CA TYR A 18 31.50 4.29 -1.44
C TYR A 18 32.29 3.32 -0.55
N GLN A 19 33.46 2.86 -1.00
CA GLN A 19 34.31 1.95 -0.21
C GLN A 19 34.90 2.64 1.04
N ALA A 20 35.13 3.96 0.99
CA ALA A 20 35.58 4.74 2.14
C ALA A 20 34.51 4.75 3.25
N VAL A 21 33.24 4.95 2.92
CA VAL A 21 32.14 4.90 3.91
C VAL A 21 32.00 3.51 4.54
N LEU A 22 32.19 2.45 3.77
CA LEU A 22 32.15 1.06 4.27
C LEU A 22 33.31 0.73 5.23
N ASP A 23 34.49 1.33 5.08
CA ASP A 23 35.65 1.06 5.94
C ASP A 23 35.53 1.83 7.26
N SER A 24 35.32 1.10 8.36
CA SER A 24 35.29 1.63 9.73
C SER A 24 36.56 2.36 10.17
N ASN A 25 37.68 2.20 9.45
CA ASN A 25 38.94 2.93 9.69
C ASN A 25 39.04 4.23 8.89
N SER A 26 38.15 4.46 7.92
CA SER A 26 38.07 5.72 7.17
C SER A 26 37.39 6.81 8.00
N SER A 27 37.85 8.05 7.82
CA SER A 27 37.17 9.24 8.33
C SER A 27 35.82 9.45 7.66
N SER A 28 35.71 9.20 6.34
CA SER A 28 34.47 9.43 5.58
C SER A 28 33.30 8.63 6.16
N THR A 29 32.25 9.33 6.59
CA THR A 29 31.02 8.78 7.18
C THR A 29 29.90 8.71 6.14
N TYR A 30 29.91 9.58 5.14
CA TYR A 30 28.95 9.58 4.04
C TYR A 30 29.57 9.93 2.69
N CYS A 31 28.86 9.59 1.63
CA CYS A 31 29.10 10.07 0.28
C CYS A 31 27.77 10.29 -0.44
N ILE A 32 27.72 11.29 -1.31
CA ILE A 32 26.55 11.66 -2.10
C ILE A 32 26.93 11.67 -3.57
N PHE A 33 26.08 11.06 -4.38
CA PHE A 33 26.25 10.90 -5.81
C PHE A 33 25.14 11.61 -6.56
N GLY A 34 25.47 12.10 -7.75
CA GLY A 34 24.53 12.83 -8.60
C GLY A 34 24.97 12.79 -10.05
N TYR A 35 24.18 13.40 -10.92
CA TYR A 35 24.42 13.36 -12.36
C TYR A 35 25.36 14.47 -12.82
N ASP A 36 26.21 14.19 -13.81
CA ASP A 36 26.90 15.26 -14.51
C ASP A 36 25.95 16.09 -15.40
N LYS A 37 26.34 17.33 -15.70
CA LYS A 37 25.41 18.35 -16.20
C LYS A 37 24.91 18.06 -17.61
N GLY A 38 23.75 17.40 -17.69
CA GLY A 38 23.06 17.09 -18.94
C GLY A 38 23.35 15.69 -19.49
N THR A 39 24.04 14.85 -18.73
CA THR A 39 24.26 13.44 -19.09
C THR A 39 23.59 12.51 -18.08
N ASN A 40 23.68 11.21 -18.35
CA ASN A 40 23.29 10.14 -17.42
C ASN A 40 24.50 9.58 -16.64
N ASP A 41 25.67 10.22 -16.72
CA ASP A 41 26.86 9.79 -15.99
C ASP A 41 26.71 10.15 -14.51
N LEU A 42 26.81 9.14 -13.65
CA LEU A 42 26.83 9.35 -12.21
C LEU A 42 28.25 9.73 -11.77
N LYS A 43 28.37 10.69 -10.86
CA LYS A 43 29.61 11.15 -10.25
C LYS A 43 29.45 11.37 -8.75
N VAL A 44 30.57 11.48 -8.03
CA VAL A 44 30.56 11.97 -6.65
C VAL A 44 30.20 13.46 -6.68
N VAL A 45 29.28 13.86 -5.80
CA VAL A 45 28.92 15.25 -5.55
C VAL A 45 29.64 15.73 -4.29
N GLU A 46 29.52 14.96 -3.20
CA GLU A 46 30.16 15.27 -1.91
C GLU A 46 30.66 13.98 -1.22
N GLU A 47 31.74 14.08 -0.43
CA GLU A 47 32.25 13.02 0.45
C GLU A 47 32.69 13.69 1.77
N GLY A 48 32.08 13.30 2.90
CA GLY A 48 32.28 13.97 4.19
C GLY A 48 32.47 13.02 5.36
N ASP A 49 33.01 13.56 6.46
CA ASP A 49 33.21 12.89 7.76
C ASP A 49 32.27 13.41 8.87
N GLY A 50 31.24 14.17 8.49
CA GLY A 50 30.23 14.74 9.37
C GLY A 50 29.21 13.74 9.94
N ASP A 51 28.21 14.28 10.63
CA ASP A 51 27.10 13.52 11.22
C ASP A 51 25.90 13.40 10.24
N LEU A 52 24.74 13.00 10.77
CA LEU A 52 23.54 12.79 9.96
C LEU A 52 22.98 14.13 9.45
N GLU A 53 23.08 15.17 10.27
CA GLU A 53 22.67 16.52 9.96
C GLU A 53 23.50 17.10 8.80
N ASP A 54 24.83 17.01 8.85
CA ASP A 54 25.73 17.43 7.75
C ASP A 54 25.42 16.68 6.42
N PHE A 55 25.10 15.38 6.49
CA PHE A 55 24.67 14.62 5.32
C PHE A 55 23.34 15.11 4.73
N ILE A 56 22.38 15.55 5.56
CA ILE A 56 21.06 16.03 5.11
C ILE A 56 21.17 17.41 4.45
N GLU A 57 22.01 18.31 4.96
CA GLU A 57 22.20 19.67 4.41
C GLU A 57 22.69 19.68 2.94
N ASN A 58 23.23 18.56 2.45
CA ASN A 58 23.73 18.39 1.09
C ASN A 58 22.67 17.97 0.03
N PHE A 59 21.40 17.78 0.42
CA PHE A 59 20.34 17.41 -0.53
C PHE A 59 19.60 18.63 -1.10
N GLU A 60 19.74 18.87 -2.40
CA GLU A 60 19.05 19.98 -3.10
C GLU A 60 17.75 19.52 -3.80
N ASP A 61 16.64 20.25 -3.60
CA ASP A 61 15.35 20.01 -4.28
C ASP A 61 15.44 20.00 -5.82
N GLY A 62 16.42 20.71 -6.39
CA GLY A 62 16.62 20.81 -7.83
C GLY A 62 17.33 19.61 -8.47
N LEU A 63 17.81 18.65 -7.68
CA LEU A 63 18.69 17.57 -8.12
C LEU A 63 18.11 16.17 -7.86
N LEU A 64 18.55 15.21 -8.69
CA LEU A 64 18.42 13.79 -8.41
C LEU A 64 19.73 13.34 -7.77
N LEU A 65 19.66 12.84 -6.54
CA LEU A 65 20.82 12.49 -5.74
C LEU A 65 20.66 11.09 -5.14
N TYR A 66 21.78 10.46 -4.83
CA TYR A 66 21.83 9.19 -4.11
C TYR A 66 22.85 9.32 -2.98
N GLY A 67 22.40 9.24 -1.73
CA GLY A 67 23.27 9.33 -0.57
C GLY A 67 23.51 7.97 0.06
N PHE A 68 24.71 7.75 0.57
CA PHE A 68 25.06 6.55 1.33
C PHE A 68 25.83 6.96 2.59
N ILE A 69 25.26 6.67 3.77
CA ILE A 69 25.80 7.07 5.08
C ILE A 69 25.95 5.88 6.03
N ARG A 70 27.03 5.89 6.83
CA ARG A 70 27.28 5.00 7.96
C ARG A 70 26.87 5.68 9.27
N ILE A 71 25.90 5.10 9.98
CA ILE A 71 25.40 5.59 11.27
C ILE A 71 25.57 4.50 12.34
N THR A 72 25.99 4.87 13.54
CA THR A 72 26.03 3.94 14.68
C THR A 72 24.62 3.76 15.26
N ASP A 73 24.10 2.53 15.26
CA ASP A 73 22.81 2.21 15.90
C ASP A 73 22.92 2.38 17.43
N PRO A 74 22.09 3.24 18.07
CA PRO A 74 22.20 3.53 19.50
C PRO A 74 21.91 2.32 20.39
N ASN A 75 21.21 1.30 19.89
CA ASN A 75 20.89 0.10 20.64
C ASN A 75 22.03 -0.92 20.63
N THR A 76 22.63 -1.14 19.46
CA THR A 76 23.63 -2.20 19.23
C THR A 76 25.06 -1.68 19.28
N ASN A 77 25.27 -0.37 19.13
CA ASN A 77 26.56 0.29 18.95
C ASN A 77 27.36 -0.25 17.73
N LEU A 78 26.65 -0.83 16.76
CA LEU A 78 27.21 -1.31 15.49
C LEU A 78 26.94 -0.30 14.36
N PRO A 79 27.83 -0.21 13.36
CA PRO A 79 27.56 0.59 12.18
C PRO A 79 26.43 -0.04 11.36
N LYS A 80 25.43 0.76 11.02
CA LYS A 80 24.42 0.47 10.00
C LYS A 80 24.63 1.40 8.82
N PHE A 81 24.39 0.89 7.63
CA PHE A 81 24.49 1.65 6.39
C PHE A 81 23.10 2.01 5.88
N ILE A 82 22.90 3.25 5.46
CA ILE A 82 21.63 3.78 4.99
C ILE A 82 21.83 4.33 3.59
N PHE A 83 20.98 3.89 2.67
CA PHE A 83 20.92 4.37 1.31
C PHE A 83 19.69 5.27 1.13
N VAL A 84 19.90 6.47 0.59
CA VAL A 84 18.85 7.47 0.35
C VAL A 84 18.77 7.75 -1.15
N SER A 85 17.61 7.50 -1.74
CA SER A 85 17.28 7.84 -3.13
C SER A 85 16.46 9.12 -3.15
N TRP A 86 17.10 10.23 -3.51
CA TRP A 86 16.51 11.56 -3.47
C TRP A 86 16.00 12.01 -4.84
N CYS A 87 14.70 12.28 -4.91
CA CYS A 87 14.00 12.79 -6.08
C CYS A 87 13.36 14.15 -5.77
N GLY A 88 14.21 15.17 -5.61
CA GLY A 88 13.82 16.51 -5.15
C GLY A 88 12.63 17.13 -5.89
N GLU A 89 11.82 17.90 -5.16
CA GLU A 89 10.59 18.50 -5.68
C GLU A 89 10.81 19.35 -6.94
N GLY A 90 11.89 20.14 -6.98
CA GLY A 90 12.26 21.04 -8.08
C GLY A 90 12.80 20.37 -9.34
N VAL A 91 13.04 19.05 -9.35
CA VAL A 91 13.55 18.35 -10.54
C VAL A 91 12.53 18.37 -11.70
N PRO A 92 12.93 18.73 -12.94
CA PRO A 92 12.02 18.71 -14.09
C PRO A 92 11.39 17.34 -14.35
N MET A 93 10.09 17.32 -14.65
CA MET A 93 9.29 16.09 -14.75
C MET A 93 9.84 15.07 -15.78
N PHE A 94 10.45 15.53 -16.87
CA PHE A 94 11.09 14.67 -17.87
C PHE A 94 12.34 13.93 -17.34
N LYS A 95 13.00 14.44 -16.29
CA LYS A 95 14.09 13.74 -15.59
C LYS A 95 13.56 12.80 -14.53
N LYS A 96 12.49 13.19 -13.81
CA LYS A 96 11.82 12.33 -12.80
C LYS A 96 11.37 10.99 -13.41
N GLY A 97 10.90 10.99 -14.66
CA GLY A 97 10.51 9.76 -15.37
C GLY A 97 11.64 8.74 -15.58
N SER A 98 12.90 9.15 -15.60
CA SER A 98 14.06 8.25 -15.71
C SER A 98 14.54 7.68 -14.37
N PHE A 99 14.20 8.34 -13.26
CA PHE A 99 14.76 8.05 -11.95
C PHE A 99 14.52 6.62 -11.45
N PRO A 100 13.32 6.01 -11.57
CA PRO A 100 13.10 4.63 -11.15
C PRO A 100 13.95 3.62 -11.94
N GLY A 101 14.14 3.85 -13.25
CA GLY A 101 14.98 2.99 -14.09
C GLY A 101 16.46 3.07 -13.71
N HIS A 102 16.94 4.26 -13.34
CA HIS A 102 18.31 4.45 -12.86
C HIS A 102 18.51 3.90 -11.44
N LEU A 103 17.50 3.99 -10.58
CA LEU A 103 17.55 3.55 -9.18
C LEU A 103 17.93 2.08 -9.04
N GLY A 104 17.41 1.19 -9.90
CA GLY A 104 17.78 -0.23 -9.92
C GLY A 104 19.28 -0.47 -10.16
N ASP A 105 19.84 0.15 -11.20
CA ASP A 105 21.28 0.08 -11.52
C ASP A 105 22.15 0.66 -10.37
N VAL A 106 21.70 1.74 -9.71
CA VAL A 106 22.42 2.37 -8.59
C VAL A 106 22.37 1.52 -7.31
N MET A 107 21.21 0.93 -6.97
CA MET A 107 21.09 -0.02 -5.84
C MET A 107 21.95 -1.27 -6.07
N ALA A 108 22.03 -1.74 -7.31
CA ALA A 108 22.90 -2.87 -7.68
C ALA A 108 24.40 -2.53 -7.52
N PHE A 109 24.78 -1.25 -7.61
CA PHE A 109 26.15 -0.78 -7.34
C PHE A 109 26.42 -0.60 -5.84
N MET A 110 25.50 0.01 -5.09
CA MET A 110 25.64 0.35 -3.66
C MET A 110 24.99 -0.71 -2.76
N LYS A 111 25.50 -1.95 -2.81
CA LYS A 111 24.95 -3.06 -2.02
C LYS A 111 25.19 -2.90 -0.50
N GLY A 112 24.59 -3.76 0.33
CA GLY A 112 24.92 -3.81 1.77
C GLY A 112 24.44 -2.64 2.64
N TYR A 113 23.55 -1.78 2.11
CA TYR A 113 22.72 -0.96 2.99
C TYR A 113 21.82 -1.86 3.85
N HIS A 114 21.53 -1.41 5.06
CA HIS A 114 20.60 -2.03 6.00
C HIS A 114 19.20 -1.43 5.89
N ILE A 115 19.12 -0.17 5.43
CA ILE A 115 17.89 0.60 5.27
C ILE A 115 18.02 1.34 3.95
N HIS A 116 16.94 1.32 3.16
CA HIS A 116 16.77 2.17 1.99
C HIS A 116 15.58 3.11 2.24
N ILE A 117 15.72 4.37 1.83
CA ILE A 117 14.71 5.43 1.97
C ILE A 117 14.58 6.14 0.62
N ASP A 118 13.42 6.03 -0.01
CA ASP A 118 13.00 6.95 -1.06
C ASP A 118 12.55 8.26 -0.43
N ALA A 119 13.10 9.38 -0.90
CA ALA A 119 12.88 10.71 -0.36
C ALA A 119 12.61 11.74 -1.48
N ARG A 120 11.76 12.73 -1.19
CA ARG A 120 11.41 13.82 -2.13
C ARG A 120 11.64 15.21 -1.55
N ASP A 121 11.56 15.34 -0.24
CA ASP A 121 11.81 16.57 0.51
C ASP A 121 12.55 16.26 1.83
N GLU A 122 13.06 17.30 2.48
CA GLU A 122 13.88 17.19 3.70
C GLU A 122 13.16 16.46 4.87
N SER A 123 11.83 16.46 4.90
CA SER A 123 11.07 15.81 5.96
C SER A 123 11.19 14.29 5.94
N ASP A 124 11.26 13.67 4.75
CA ASP A 124 11.46 12.22 4.55
C ASP A 124 12.79 11.71 5.14
N ILE A 125 13.81 12.58 5.12
CA ILE A 125 15.19 12.31 5.57
C ILE A 125 15.53 12.98 6.90
N SER A 126 14.58 13.64 7.56
CA SER A 126 14.82 14.28 8.86
C SER A 126 15.48 13.33 9.87
N PRO A 127 16.41 13.80 10.75
CA PRO A 127 17.20 12.92 11.61
C PRO A 127 16.35 11.99 12.48
N GLN A 128 15.18 12.48 12.91
CA GLN A 128 14.22 11.72 13.71
C GLN A 128 13.61 10.54 12.93
N GLN A 129 13.27 10.71 11.66
CA GLN A 129 12.73 9.63 10.82
C GLN A 129 13.78 8.57 10.51
N ILE A 130 14.99 9.00 10.16
CA ILE A 130 16.11 8.09 9.88
C ILE A 130 16.46 7.30 11.14
N MET A 131 16.65 7.95 12.29
CA MET A 131 16.97 7.27 13.54
C MET A 131 15.84 6.35 14.04
N LYS A 132 14.57 6.68 13.74
CA LYS A 132 13.44 5.76 13.96
C LYS A 132 13.57 4.48 13.13
N ARG A 133 13.88 4.58 11.83
CA ARG A 133 14.12 3.42 10.95
C ARG A 133 15.37 2.63 11.38
N VAL A 134 16.43 3.30 11.84
CA VAL A 134 17.63 2.68 12.46
C VAL A 134 17.27 1.84 13.68
N ASN A 135 16.38 2.34 14.54
CA ASN A 135 15.88 1.61 15.70
C ASN A 135 14.94 0.46 15.30
N GLU A 136 14.07 0.66 14.31
CA GLU A 136 13.12 -0.36 13.83
C GLU A 136 13.79 -1.54 13.12
N SER A 137 14.88 -1.31 12.38
CA SER A 137 15.73 -2.36 11.81
C SER A 137 16.57 -3.12 12.85
N GLY A 138 16.55 -2.70 14.13
CA GLY A 138 17.15 -3.45 15.23
C GLY A 138 16.26 -4.64 15.61
N GLY A 139 16.67 -5.86 15.24
CA GLY A 139 15.94 -7.11 15.50
C GLY A 139 15.72 -7.50 16.98
N ALA A 140 16.01 -6.60 17.92
CA ALA A 140 15.84 -6.78 19.37
C ALA A 140 14.39 -6.58 19.86
N LYS A 141 13.38 -6.50 18.97
CA LYS A 141 11.95 -6.36 19.33
C LYS A 141 11.24 -7.69 19.64
N TYR A 142 11.97 -8.73 20.05
CA TYR A 142 11.40 -9.97 20.59
C TYR A 142 11.04 -9.83 22.07
N SER A 143 9.99 -9.06 22.38
CA SER A 143 9.43 -8.95 23.73
C SER A 143 8.10 -9.71 23.87
N TYR A 144 8.06 -10.99 23.46
CA TYR A 144 6.88 -11.85 23.63
C TYR A 144 6.63 -12.28 25.10
N HIS A 145 7.37 -11.72 26.07
CA HIS A 145 7.18 -11.99 27.49
C HIS A 145 7.56 -10.82 28.43
N GLU A 146 7.22 -9.58 28.11
CA GLU A 146 7.49 -8.43 29.01
C GLU A 146 6.28 -7.53 29.35
N GLN A 147 5.06 -7.97 29.04
CA GLN A 147 3.82 -7.41 29.64
C GLN A 147 3.28 -8.23 30.83
N ALA A 148 4.00 -9.28 31.26
CA ALA A 148 3.57 -10.18 32.34
C ALA A 148 4.20 -9.90 33.73
N LYS A 149 4.97 -8.81 33.89
CA LYS A 149 5.75 -8.53 35.12
C LYS A 149 5.62 -7.11 35.71
N GLN A 150 4.57 -6.36 35.37
CA GLN A 150 4.22 -5.10 36.06
C GLN A 150 2.85 -5.12 36.76
N SER A 151 2.37 -6.29 37.19
CA SER A 151 1.11 -6.43 37.91
C SER A 151 1.18 -7.46 39.06
N ALA A 152 2.18 -7.34 39.94
CA ALA A 152 2.35 -8.28 41.07
C ALA A 152 3.03 -7.67 42.32
N SER A 153 2.56 -6.51 42.82
CA SER A 153 3.08 -5.96 44.09
C SER A 153 2.14 -4.99 44.86
N GLN A 154 0.86 -5.35 45.06
CA GLN A 154 0.07 -4.86 46.20
C GLN A 154 -0.86 -5.96 46.77
N PRO A 155 -1.04 -6.05 48.10
CA PRO A 155 -1.92 -7.04 48.72
C PRO A 155 -3.42 -6.62 48.70
N PRO A 156 -4.36 -7.58 48.73
CA PRO A 156 -5.78 -7.30 48.53
C PRO A 156 -6.51 -6.83 49.81
N ALA A 157 -7.47 -5.90 49.64
CA ALA A 157 -8.50 -5.55 50.61
C ALA A 157 -9.89 -6.09 50.18
N PRO A 158 -10.83 -6.37 51.10
CA PRO A 158 -11.94 -7.28 50.84
C PRO A 158 -13.15 -6.67 50.11
N SER A 159 -13.88 -7.53 49.41
CA SER A 159 -14.98 -7.23 48.49
C SER A 159 -16.36 -7.06 49.14
N LYS A 160 -17.25 -6.29 48.48
CA LYS A 160 -18.73 -6.38 48.60
C LYS A 160 -19.41 -6.21 47.22
N PRO A 161 -20.65 -6.71 47.03
CA PRO A 161 -21.08 -7.23 45.73
C PRO A 161 -21.90 -6.29 44.83
N ARG A 162 -21.99 -6.70 43.56
CA ARG A 162 -22.64 -6.07 42.40
C ARG A 162 -24.16 -6.33 42.33
N ALA A 163 -24.90 -5.42 41.69
CA ALA A 163 -26.29 -5.59 41.25
C ALA A 163 -26.45 -5.21 39.75
N PRO A 164 -27.49 -5.69 39.03
CA PRO A 164 -27.59 -5.65 37.56
C PRO A 164 -28.40 -4.44 36.99
N PRO A 165 -28.41 -4.22 35.65
CA PRO A 165 -28.82 -2.95 35.03
C PRO A 165 -30.26 -2.90 34.49
N VAL A 166 -30.80 -1.68 34.31
CA VAL A 166 -32.06 -1.39 33.60
C VAL A 166 -31.96 -0.04 32.86
N VAL A 167 -32.55 0.03 31.66
CA VAL A 167 -32.77 1.23 30.82
C VAL A 167 -34.28 1.34 30.50
N PRO A 168 -34.77 2.41 29.85
CA PRO A 168 -34.78 3.82 30.25
C PRO A 168 -36.25 4.36 30.30
N THR A 169 -36.50 5.64 30.64
CA THR A 169 -37.55 6.46 29.98
C THR A 169 -37.63 7.94 30.42
N LYS A 170 -38.16 8.74 29.48
CA LYS A 170 -38.44 10.19 29.44
C LYS A 170 -39.16 10.78 30.67
N SER A 171 -38.99 12.10 30.89
CA SER A 171 -39.98 12.93 31.58
C SER A 171 -39.94 14.40 31.13
N THR A 172 -41.11 15.05 31.18
CA THR A 172 -41.43 16.34 30.59
C THR A 172 -41.89 17.33 31.67
N ILE A 173 -41.48 18.60 31.55
CA ILE A 173 -42.10 19.86 32.05
C ILE A 173 -43.13 19.75 33.20
N SER A 174 -42.87 20.43 34.34
CA SER A 174 -43.86 21.38 34.87
C SER A 174 -43.33 22.44 35.85
N VAL A 175 -44.07 23.54 35.87
CA VAL A 175 -43.81 24.90 36.34
C VAL A 175 -43.91 25.05 37.88
N ARG A 176 -43.28 26.11 38.41
CA ARG A 176 -43.21 26.51 39.83
C ARG A 176 -44.10 27.75 40.09
N SER A 177 -44.82 27.84 41.22
CA SER A 177 -45.41 29.11 41.71
C SER A 177 -45.90 29.08 43.17
N THR A 178 -45.64 30.17 43.93
CA THR A 178 -46.42 30.71 45.10
C THR A 178 -46.55 29.86 46.39
N ALA A 179 -46.67 30.39 47.64
CA ALA A 179 -46.62 31.77 48.19
C ALA A 179 -46.56 31.84 49.76
N ILE A 180 -45.77 32.79 50.30
CA ILE A 180 -46.08 33.83 51.35
C ILE A 180 -46.51 33.50 52.82
N ASN A 181 -45.83 34.16 53.81
CA ASN A 181 -46.21 34.58 55.21
C ASN A 181 -46.50 33.52 56.32
N ASN A 182 -46.43 33.79 57.65
CA ASN A 182 -45.90 34.84 58.58
C ASN A 182 -45.87 34.18 60.01
N SER A 183 -44.99 34.42 61.01
CA SER A 183 -44.88 35.60 61.92
C SER A 183 -44.04 35.24 63.19
N VAL A 184 -43.68 36.26 63.99
CA VAL A 184 -42.75 36.31 65.18
C VAL A 184 -43.58 36.48 66.51
N PRO A 185 -43.18 36.07 67.77
CA PRO A 185 -42.11 36.67 68.64
C PRO A 185 -41.40 35.68 69.63
N THR A 186 -40.45 35.99 70.55
CA THR A 186 -39.98 37.19 71.30
C THR A 186 -38.45 37.16 71.63
N ASN A 187 -37.87 38.32 71.96
CA ASN A 187 -36.46 38.58 72.42
C ASN A 187 -36.40 38.78 73.98
N PRO A 188 -35.33 39.26 74.70
CA PRO A 188 -33.98 39.76 74.31
C PRO A 188 -32.75 39.37 75.23
N SER A 189 -31.53 39.78 74.83
CA SER A 189 -30.38 40.35 75.63
C SER A 189 -29.01 39.92 75.04
N THR A 190 -27.93 40.71 74.91
CA THR A 190 -27.64 42.15 75.18
C THR A 190 -26.32 42.57 74.46
N SER A 191 -26.29 43.78 73.84
CA SER A 191 -25.16 44.76 73.68
C SER A 191 -23.70 44.31 73.40
N SER A 192 -22.86 44.97 72.59
CA SER A 192 -22.87 46.36 72.05
C SER A 192 -22.00 46.51 70.79
N LEU A 193 -22.17 47.61 70.05
CA LEU A 193 -21.32 48.07 68.93
C LEU A 193 -20.87 49.51 69.18
N SER A 194 -19.78 49.96 68.53
CA SER A 194 -19.35 51.36 68.54
C SER A 194 -18.77 51.77 67.18
N ALA A 195 -19.08 52.98 66.71
CA ALA A 195 -18.56 53.57 65.47
C ALA A 195 -18.46 55.11 65.56
N LYS A 196 -17.44 55.67 64.89
CA LYS A 196 -17.09 57.11 64.66
C LYS A 196 -18.15 57.85 63.78
N PRO A 197 -18.04 59.16 63.43
CA PRO A 197 -17.23 60.29 63.96
C PRO A 197 -18.02 61.63 64.16
N GLN A 198 -17.34 62.76 64.46
CA GLN A 198 -17.87 64.15 64.36
C GLN A 198 -16.79 65.18 63.92
N PRO A 199 -17.16 66.35 63.35
CA PRO A 199 -16.25 67.50 63.17
C PRO A 199 -16.71 68.87 63.74
N LEU A 200 -15.77 69.55 64.43
CA LEU A 200 -15.41 70.99 64.49
C LEU A 200 -16.44 72.14 64.33
N ALA A 201 -16.49 73.02 65.36
CA ALA A 201 -16.46 74.51 65.29
C ALA A 201 -16.41 75.11 66.72
N ARG A 202 -16.02 76.36 67.03
CA ARG A 202 -14.94 77.32 66.71
C ARG A 202 -15.19 78.58 67.60
N VAL A 203 -14.13 79.34 67.98
CA VAL A 203 -14.13 80.79 68.38
C VAL A 203 -14.46 81.24 69.83
N ASP A 204 -13.37 81.62 70.52
CA ASP A 204 -13.05 82.85 71.31
C ASP A 204 -13.70 83.30 72.64
N THR A 205 -12.81 83.86 73.46
CA THR A 205 -12.91 84.42 74.83
C THR A 205 -13.22 85.93 74.83
N PRO A 206 -13.50 86.54 76.01
CA PRO A 206 -12.47 87.43 76.56
C PRO A 206 -12.30 87.50 78.10
N ILE A 207 -11.03 87.70 78.45
CA ILE A 207 -10.33 88.13 79.68
C ILE A 207 -11.07 89.12 80.62
N PRO A 208 -10.79 89.07 81.94
CA PRO A 208 -10.36 90.28 82.67
C PRO A 208 -9.00 90.11 83.42
N PRO A 209 -8.30 91.20 83.83
CA PRO A 209 -6.82 91.21 83.84
C PRO A 209 -6.09 91.65 85.15
N LEU A 210 -4.77 91.45 85.14
CA LEU A 210 -3.66 92.23 85.74
C LEU A 210 -3.51 92.47 87.29
N ALA A 211 -2.24 92.50 87.70
CA ALA A 211 -1.67 92.93 89.01
C ALA A 211 -1.45 94.48 89.05
N PRO A 212 -0.70 95.16 89.99
CA PRO A 212 0.14 94.73 91.13
C PRO A 212 0.01 95.60 92.43
N SER A 213 1.09 95.70 93.24
CA SER A 213 1.33 96.49 94.51
C SER A 213 1.25 98.04 94.36
N PRO A 214 1.57 98.93 95.36
CA PRO A 214 1.94 98.80 96.80
C PRO A 214 1.26 99.86 97.75
N VAL A 215 1.96 100.36 98.80
CA VAL A 215 1.65 101.43 99.81
C VAL A 215 1.09 102.76 99.24
N ASP A 216 0.34 103.65 99.94
CA ASP A 216 0.70 104.39 101.18
C ASP A 216 -0.48 105.27 101.77
N ASP A 217 -0.28 105.77 103.00
CA ASP A 217 -0.78 106.99 103.68
C ASP A 217 -2.29 107.38 103.91
N ARG A 218 -2.52 107.93 105.13
CA ARG A 218 -3.48 109.01 105.56
C ARG A 218 -4.97 108.84 105.96
N ILE A 219 -5.18 109.20 107.25
CA ILE A 219 -6.24 110.07 107.86
C ILE A 219 -7.50 109.42 108.51
N ALA A 220 -7.87 109.98 109.67
CA ALA A 220 -8.84 109.57 110.70
C ALA A 220 -10.26 110.18 110.46
N PRO A 221 -11.26 110.21 111.40
CA PRO A 221 -11.29 109.83 112.83
C PRO A 221 -12.59 109.15 113.37
N VAL A 222 -12.65 108.86 114.69
CA VAL A 222 -13.71 109.28 115.67
C VAL A 222 -13.68 108.46 116.99
N ARG A 223 -13.46 109.17 118.13
CA ARG A 223 -14.02 109.03 119.53
C ARG A 223 -14.14 107.64 120.23
N SER A 224 -14.02 107.49 121.56
CA SER A 224 -13.65 108.39 122.67
C SER A 224 -13.57 107.66 124.04
N SER A 225 -12.75 108.17 124.98
CA SER A 225 -12.81 107.97 126.45
C SER A 225 -12.38 106.60 127.02
N GLY A 226 -11.59 106.50 128.10
CA GLY A 226 -10.91 107.54 128.88
C GLY A 226 -10.13 107.01 130.11
N TYR A 227 -9.44 107.92 130.82
CA TYR A 227 -8.77 107.80 132.14
C TYR A 227 -7.49 106.92 132.30
N GLN A 228 -6.56 107.16 133.25
CA GLN A 228 -5.96 108.43 133.75
C GLN A 228 -4.63 108.21 134.53
N LYS A 229 -3.50 108.64 133.93
CA LYS A 229 -2.28 109.28 134.50
C LYS A 229 -2.14 109.47 136.03
N VAL A 230 -0.96 109.15 136.60
CA VAL A 230 -0.23 109.96 137.63
C VAL A 230 1.30 109.87 137.42
N SER A 231 2.09 110.81 137.96
CA SER A 231 3.56 110.89 137.82
C SER A 231 4.23 111.49 139.08
N LEU A 232 5.59 111.56 139.08
CA LEU A 232 6.50 112.32 139.98
C LEU A 232 6.97 111.62 141.28
N PRO A 233 8.08 112.06 141.94
CA PRO A 233 9.19 112.93 141.49
C PRO A 233 10.62 112.37 141.75
N ARG A 234 11.67 113.06 141.27
CA ARG A 234 13.09 112.86 141.64
C ARG A 234 13.44 113.52 143.00
N PRO A 235 14.53 113.08 143.68
CA PRO A 235 15.54 114.05 144.09
C PRO A 235 17.01 113.61 143.98
N LYS A 236 17.82 114.52 143.41
CA LYS A 236 19.25 114.94 143.61
C LYS A 236 20.38 113.97 144.06
N PRO A 237 21.65 114.27 143.69
CA PRO A 237 22.72 113.27 143.57
C PRO A 237 23.77 113.26 144.70
N LEU A 238 24.50 112.15 144.81
CA LEU A 238 25.81 112.06 145.46
C LEU A 238 26.80 111.37 144.51
N GLN A 239 28.04 111.83 144.51
CA GLN A 239 29.12 111.32 143.64
C GLN A 239 29.56 109.91 144.09
N ASN A 240 29.85 109.01 143.15
CA ASN A 240 30.88 107.97 143.34
C ASN A 240 31.35 107.34 142.02
N ARG A 241 32.67 107.31 141.81
CA ARG A 241 33.36 107.08 140.53
C ARG A 241 33.61 105.60 140.20
N PHE A 242 32.64 104.73 140.50
CA PHE A 242 32.80 103.27 140.39
C PHE A 242 31.71 102.54 139.57
N LEU A 243 30.63 103.21 139.15
CA LEU A 243 29.57 102.60 138.32
C LEU A 243 29.89 102.56 136.82
N GLU A 244 30.81 103.40 136.34
CA GLU A 244 31.00 103.66 134.91
C GLU A 244 31.63 102.47 134.16
N GLN A 245 32.57 101.76 134.80
CA GLN A 245 33.19 100.55 134.23
C GLN A 245 32.23 99.35 134.17
N ALA A 246 31.30 99.22 135.14
CA ALA A 246 30.30 98.16 135.13
C ALA A 246 29.28 98.35 134.00
N ALA A 247 28.82 99.59 133.77
CA ALA A 247 27.89 99.93 132.70
C ALA A 247 28.49 99.72 131.29
N GLN A 248 29.80 99.89 131.14
CA GLN A 248 30.49 99.70 129.86
C GLN A 248 30.56 98.22 129.46
N ALA A 249 30.92 97.33 130.39
CA ALA A 249 30.94 95.87 130.18
C ALA A 249 29.53 95.23 130.08
N GLU A 250 28.47 95.97 130.44
CA GLU A 250 27.08 95.55 130.22
C GLU A 250 26.59 95.96 128.82
N ARG A 251 26.99 97.13 128.31
CA ARG A 251 26.72 97.54 126.93
C ARG A 251 27.38 96.63 125.90
N GLU A 252 28.65 96.28 126.07
CA GLU A 252 29.35 95.39 125.14
C GLU A 252 28.66 94.01 125.04
N ARG A 253 28.20 93.46 126.16
CA ARG A 253 27.40 92.22 126.16
C ARG A 253 26.01 92.37 125.52
N GLN A 254 25.37 93.53 125.65
CA GLN A 254 24.11 93.81 124.96
C GLN A 254 24.31 93.99 123.44
N GLU A 255 25.41 94.61 123.02
CA GLU A 255 25.77 94.72 121.59
C GLU A 255 26.16 93.37 120.97
N GLU A 256 26.90 92.52 121.71
CA GLU A 256 27.24 91.17 121.28
C GLU A 256 25.99 90.29 121.16
N ALA A 257 25.09 90.31 122.16
CA ALA A 257 23.81 89.61 122.11
C ALA A 257 22.89 90.13 120.97
N ALA A 258 22.93 91.43 120.66
CA ALA A 258 22.21 92.00 119.53
C ALA A 258 22.77 91.49 118.18
N ARG A 259 24.10 91.44 118.02
CA ARG A 259 24.75 90.87 116.83
C ARG A 259 24.50 89.37 116.69
N GLU A 260 24.48 88.61 117.78
CA GLU A 260 24.15 87.18 117.75
C GLU A 260 22.69 86.95 117.33
N ARG A 261 21.77 87.80 117.82
CA ARG A 261 20.37 87.78 117.39
C ARG A 261 20.22 88.12 115.90
N GLU A 262 20.90 89.16 115.42
CA GLU A 262 20.89 89.53 114.00
C GLU A 262 21.46 88.43 113.10
N ARG A 263 22.51 87.72 113.55
CA ARG A 263 23.02 86.51 112.86
C ARG A 263 21.98 85.41 112.81
N ARG A 264 21.32 85.10 113.94
CA ARG A 264 20.28 84.05 114.01
C ARG A 264 19.06 84.40 113.16
N ASP A 265 18.61 85.65 113.17
CA ASP A 265 17.50 86.13 112.34
C ASP A 265 17.86 86.08 110.85
N LYS A 266 19.12 86.37 110.48
CA LYS A 266 19.63 86.21 109.11
C LYS A 266 19.72 84.73 108.69
N GLU A 267 20.32 83.87 109.52
CA GLU A 267 20.41 82.43 109.26
C GLU A 267 19.01 81.80 109.08
N TYR A 268 18.02 82.28 109.85
CA TYR A 268 16.62 81.88 109.71
C TYR A 268 15.99 82.35 108.38
N GLN A 269 16.26 83.59 107.94
CA GLN A 269 15.81 84.04 106.61
C GLN A 269 16.51 83.30 105.46
N ASP A 270 17.83 83.05 105.58
CA ASP A 270 18.60 82.30 104.59
C ASP A 270 18.09 80.84 104.49
N GLN A 271 17.69 80.20 105.60
CA GLN A 271 17.01 78.90 105.59
C GLN A 271 15.66 78.95 104.86
N ILE A 272 14.80 79.95 105.14
CA ILE A 272 13.50 80.09 104.46
C ILE A 272 13.68 80.31 102.96
N GLN A 273 14.64 81.13 102.55
CA GLN A 273 14.98 81.35 101.13
C GLN A 273 15.52 80.08 100.46
N ALA A 274 16.38 79.31 101.15
CA ALA A 274 16.88 78.04 100.65
C ALA A 274 15.74 77.02 100.46
N GLN A 275 14.81 76.92 101.42
CA GLN A 275 13.65 76.04 101.34
C GLN A 275 12.73 76.44 100.17
N LEU A 276 12.37 77.72 100.07
CA LEU A 276 11.56 78.25 98.95
C LEU A 276 12.20 78.01 97.59
N LYS A 277 13.54 78.11 97.50
CA LYS A 277 14.28 77.82 96.27
C LYS A 277 14.27 76.33 95.94
N GLN A 278 14.39 75.46 96.95
CA GLN A 278 14.32 74.00 96.77
C GLN A 278 12.92 73.57 96.32
N ASP A 279 11.86 74.12 96.91
CA ASP A 279 10.49 73.73 96.59
C ASP A 279 10.03 74.29 95.23
N LYS A 280 10.48 75.50 94.85
CA LYS A 280 10.34 75.98 93.45
C LYS A 280 11.04 75.07 92.45
N PHE A 281 12.25 74.60 92.76
CA PHE A 281 12.99 73.68 91.89
C PHE A 281 12.27 72.32 91.76
N LYS A 282 11.74 71.76 92.85
CA LYS A 282 10.91 70.54 92.81
C LYS A 282 9.67 70.72 91.95
N GLN A 283 8.90 71.81 92.17
CA GLN A 283 7.71 72.11 91.35
C GLN A 283 8.05 72.28 89.87
N GLN A 284 9.19 72.89 89.54
CA GLN A 284 9.64 73.05 88.17
C GLN A 284 10.01 71.71 87.52
N GLU A 285 10.68 70.81 88.24
CA GLU A 285 11.01 69.46 87.76
C GLU A 285 9.79 68.54 87.67
N GLU A 286 8.81 68.64 88.58
CA GLU A 286 7.54 67.91 88.47
C GLU A 286 6.72 68.40 87.28
N PHE A 287 6.60 69.72 87.07
CA PHE A 287 5.93 70.28 85.91
C PHE A 287 6.60 69.86 84.60
N ARG A 288 7.94 69.81 84.57
CA ARG A 288 8.71 69.33 83.44
C ARG A 288 8.41 67.85 83.14
N LYS A 289 8.40 66.99 84.16
CA LYS A 289 8.09 65.56 84.00
C LYS A 289 6.66 65.32 83.49
N LEU A 290 5.68 66.04 84.04
CA LEU A 290 4.30 66.00 83.57
C LEU A 290 4.19 66.41 82.10
N LYS A 291 4.95 67.42 81.66
CA LYS A 291 4.99 67.85 80.26
C LYS A 291 5.69 66.82 79.35
N GLU A 292 6.79 66.24 79.79
CA GLU A 292 7.47 65.15 79.07
C GLU A 292 6.56 63.90 78.95
N GLU A 293 5.76 63.59 79.97
CA GLU A 293 4.77 62.49 79.98
C GLU A 293 3.55 62.78 79.09
N GLU A 294 3.02 64.02 79.10
CA GLU A 294 1.93 64.45 78.23
C GLU A 294 2.34 64.44 76.74
N GLU A 295 3.56 64.91 76.44
CA GLU A 295 4.14 64.85 75.08
C GLU A 295 4.32 63.38 74.62
N LEU A 296 4.82 62.49 75.49
CA LEU A 296 5.01 61.07 75.17
C LEU A 296 3.67 60.35 74.93
N ASN A 297 2.65 60.64 75.74
CA ASN A 297 1.30 60.09 75.60
C ASN A 297 0.61 60.62 74.32
N SER A 298 0.78 61.91 74.00
CA SER A 298 0.31 62.49 72.74
C SER A 298 1.00 61.86 71.53
N GLN A 299 2.30 61.56 71.60
CA GLN A 299 3.02 60.89 70.52
C GLN A 299 2.50 59.45 70.33
N SER A 300 2.36 58.67 71.42
CA SER A 300 1.83 57.30 71.34
C SER A 300 0.43 57.26 70.72
N GLN A 301 -0.44 58.21 71.05
CA GLN A 301 -1.80 58.29 70.47
C GLN A 301 -1.78 58.68 68.98
N GLN A 302 -0.78 59.46 68.54
CA GLN A 302 -0.58 59.76 67.12
C GLN A 302 -0.05 58.52 66.37
N ASP A 303 0.99 57.88 66.87
CA ASP A 303 1.57 56.66 66.30
C ASP A 303 0.52 55.53 66.16
N ASP A 304 -0.30 55.30 67.18
CA ASP A 304 -1.37 54.30 67.13
C ASP A 304 -2.51 54.70 66.18
N SER A 305 -2.81 56.00 66.07
CA SER A 305 -3.78 56.52 65.08
C SER A 305 -3.27 56.42 63.64
N GLU A 306 -1.96 56.54 63.42
CA GLU A 306 -1.34 56.36 62.11
C GLU A 306 -1.31 54.88 61.71
N ARG A 307 -0.96 53.98 62.65
CA ARG A 307 -1.07 52.52 62.45
C ARG A 307 -2.50 52.06 62.15
N GLU A 308 -3.51 52.60 62.84
CA GLU A 308 -4.93 52.31 62.56
C GLU A 308 -5.30 52.70 61.11
N ARG A 309 -4.79 53.84 60.62
CA ARG A 309 -5.02 54.31 59.24
C ARG A 309 -4.26 53.48 58.22
N GLU A 310 -3.02 53.10 58.49
CA GLU A 310 -2.22 52.25 57.60
C GLU A 310 -2.84 50.86 57.45
N LEU A 311 -3.30 50.25 58.56
CA LEU A 311 -4.08 49.00 58.54
C LEU A 311 -5.38 49.13 57.75
N ALA A 312 -6.10 50.24 57.89
CA ALA A 312 -7.33 50.47 57.12
C ALA A 312 -7.04 50.62 55.61
N GLN A 313 -5.99 51.36 55.23
CA GLN A 313 -5.56 51.52 53.84
C GLN A 313 -5.07 50.21 53.22
N GLU A 314 -4.35 49.39 53.99
CA GLU A 314 -3.89 48.08 53.53
C GLU A 314 -5.07 47.10 53.36
N GLN A 315 -6.08 47.15 54.24
CA GLN A 315 -7.32 46.40 54.07
C GLN A 315 -8.15 46.85 52.86
N ASP A 316 -8.22 48.16 52.59
CA ASP A 316 -8.87 48.67 51.36
C ASP A 316 -8.11 48.22 50.11
N ARG A 317 -6.78 48.29 50.13
CA ARG A 317 -5.90 47.79 49.06
C ARG A 317 -6.09 46.29 48.81
N GLN A 318 -6.18 45.48 49.86
CA GLN A 318 -6.43 44.05 49.75
C GLN A 318 -7.83 43.76 49.17
N ARG A 319 -8.88 44.48 49.61
CA ARG A 319 -10.21 44.38 49.00
C ARG A 319 -10.19 44.72 47.50
N GLN A 320 -9.50 45.79 47.10
CA GLN A 320 -9.34 46.15 45.69
C GLN A 320 -8.61 45.07 44.89
N LEU A 321 -7.52 44.52 45.43
CA LEU A 321 -6.79 43.42 44.77
C LEU A 321 -7.64 42.15 44.64
N GLU A 322 -8.48 41.81 45.63
CA GLU A 322 -9.42 40.70 45.55
C GLU A 322 -10.55 40.95 44.53
N GLU A 323 -11.05 42.17 44.43
CA GLU A 323 -12.05 42.54 43.41
C GLU A 323 -11.46 42.52 41.99
N ASP A 324 -10.26 43.09 41.80
CA ASP A 324 -9.54 43.05 40.52
C ASP A 324 -9.20 41.61 40.10
N GLN A 325 -8.78 40.75 41.04
CA GLN A 325 -8.55 39.32 40.77
C GLN A 325 -9.84 38.61 40.36
N ARG A 326 -10.96 38.82 41.07
CA ARG A 326 -12.25 38.21 40.73
C ARG A 326 -12.78 38.71 39.39
N GLN A 327 -12.56 39.97 39.04
CA GLN A 327 -12.92 40.52 37.73
C GLN A 327 -12.05 39.90 36.62
N ALA A 328 -10.75 39.79 36.84
CA ALA A 328 -9.83 39.15 35.88
C ALA A 328 -10.15 37.65 35.68
N GLU A 329 -10.49 36.91 36.75
CA GLU A 329 -10.94 35.52 36.66
C GLU A 329 -12.26 35.39 35.88
N TYR A 330 -13.22 36.31 36.10
CA TYR A 330 -14.48 36.32 35.38
C TYR A 330 -14.29 36.60 33.88
N GLU A 331 -13.46 37.58 33.53
CA GLU A 331 -13.12 37.86 32.12
C GLU A 331 -12.34 36.71 31.47
N ARG A 332 -11.47 36.03 32.23
CA ARG A 332 -10.77 34.82 31.76
C ARG A 332 -11.77 33.69 31.46
N GLN A 333 -12.71 33.43 32.37
CA GLN A 333 -13.77 32.42 32.14
C GLN A 333 -14.67 32.76 30.96
N GLN A 334 -15.01 34.04 30.74
CA GLN A 334 -15.77 34.44 29.54
C GLN A 334 -14.98 34.16 28.26
N ARG A 335 -13.70 34.52 28.20
CA ARG A 335 -12.85 34.24 27.02
C ARG A 335 -12.70 32.74 26.77
N GLU A 336 -12.51 31.94 27.82
CA GLU A 336 -12.44 30.47 27.70
C GLU A 336 -13.77 29.89 27.19
N ALA A 337 -14.93 30.40 27.63
CA ALA A 337 -16.24 29.97 27.16
C ALA A 337 -16.52 30.38 25.70
N ASP A 338 -16.17 31.60 25.31
CA ASP A 338 -16.29 32.08 23.93
C ASP A 338 -15.33 31.33 22.98
N GLU A 339 -14.12 31.01 23.44
CA GLU A 339 -13.16 30.19 22.70
C GLU A 339 -13.63 28.74 22.53
N GLN A 340 -14.12 28.10 23.61
CA GLN A 340 -14.74 26.77 23.51
C GLN A 340 -15.93 26.77 22.54
N LYS A 341 -16.76 27.81 22.57
CA LYS A 341 -17.89 27.94 21.65
C LYS A 341 -17.43 28.13 20.20
N ARG A 342 -16.37 28.91 19.95
CA ARG A 342 -15.78 29.07 18.61
C ARG A 342 -15.23 27.74 18.10
N LEU A 343 -14.45 27.03 18.93
CA LEU A 343 -13.91 25.71 18.58
C LEU A 343 -15.01 24.67 18.33
N GLN A 344 -16.10 24.71 19.08
CA GLN A 344 -17.25 23.83 18.83
C GLN A 344 -17.96 24.17 17.51
N GLN A 345 -18.12 25.45 17.18
CA GLN A 345 -18.67 25.86 15.88
C GLN A 345 -17.76 25.44 14.71
N GLU A 346 -16.44 25.57 14.88
CA GLU A 346 -15.44 25.13 13.90
C GLU A 346 -15.44 23.61 13.71
N GLN A 347 -15.65 22.83 14.79
CA GLN A 347 -15.86 21.38 14.72
C GLN A 347 -17.18 21.01 14.03
N ASP A 348 -18.29 21.66 14.37
CA ASP A 348 -19.60 21.43 13.74
C ASP A 348 -19.57 21.77 12.23
N GLU A 349 -18.84 22.82 11.84
CA GLU A 349 -18.61 23.19 10.43
C GLU A 349 -17.70 22.20 9.71
N TYR A 350 -16.66 21.69 10.36
CA TYR A 350 -15.79 20.65 9.81
C TYR A 350 -16.52 19.32 9.61
N GLU A 351 -17.28 18.85 10.60
CA GLU A 351 -18.12 17.64 10.48
C GLU A 351 -19.17 17.80 9.38
N ARG A 352 -19.75 19.00 9.22
CA ARG A 352 -20.64 19.31 8.09
C ARG A 352 -19.91 19.16 6.75
N GLN A 353 -18.75 19.80 6.59
CA GLN A 353 -17.98 19.74 5.35
C GLN A 353 -17.55 18.31 5.02
N GLN A 354 -17.19 17.50 6.01
CA GLN A 354 -16.88 16.09 5.80
C GLN A 354 -18.10 15.30 5.31
N ARG A 355 -19.28 15.50 5.90
CA ARG A 355 -20.52 14.84 5.43
C ARG A 355 -20.92 15.27 4.03
N GLU A 356 -20.84 16.57 3.73
CA GLU A 356 -21.16 17.11 2.39
C GLU A 356 -20.17 16.59 1.34
N ALA A 357 -18.89 16.42 1.68
CA ALA A 357 -17.88 15.81 0.81
C ALA A 357 -18.04 14.28 0.66
N GLU A 358 -18.45 13.57 1.72
CA GLU A 358 -18.76 12.13 1.69
C GLU A 358 -20.01 11.85 0.84
N GLU A 359 -21.07 12.64 1.00
CA GLU A 359 -22.29 12.58 0.20
C GLU A 359 -22.00 12.89 -1.28
N GLN A 360 -21.17 13.88 -1.58
CA GLN A 360 -20.73 14.16 -2.95
C GLN A 360 -19.89 13.01 -3.52
N ALA A 361 -18.96 12.44 -2.75
CA ALA A 361 -18.14 11.30 -3.20
C ALA A 361 -18.96 10.01 -3.38
N GLU A 362 -20.04 9.81 -2.61
CA GLU A 362 -21.00 8.74 -2.82
C GLU A 362 -21.83 8.97 -4.10
N TYR A 363 -22.29 10.20 -4.34
CA TYR A 363 -22.99 10.57 -5.57
C TYR A 363 -22.12 10.35 -6.83
N GLU A 364 -20.87 10.85 -6.82
CA GLU A 364 -19.92 10.64 -7.92
C GLU A 364 -19.57 9.15 -8.13
N ARG A 365 -19.60 8.33 -7.07
CA ARG A 365 -19.44 6.87 -7.18
C ARG A 365 -20.66 6.22 -7.84
N GLN A 366 -21.88 6.57 -7.42
CA GLN A 366 -23.11 6.04 -8.00
C GLN A 366 -23.27 6.44 -9.47
N GLU A 367 -22.86 7.66 -9.85
CA GLU A 367 -22.84 8.10 -11.25
C GLU A 367 -21.88 7.27 -12.09
N ARG A 368 -20.64 7.05 -11.63
CA ARG A 368 -19.67 6.17 -12.32
C ARG A 368 -20.14 4.72 -12.41
N GLU A 369 -20.71 4.17 -11.35
CA GLU A 369 -21.24 2.79 -11.34
C GLU A 369 -22.41 2.65 -12.34
N ALA A 370 -23.25 3.68 -12.47
CA ALA A 370 -24.32 3.72 -13.47
C ALA A 370 -23.79 3.84 -14.91
N ASP A 371 -22.77 4.67 -15.15
CA ASP A 371 -22.11 4.80 -16.46
C ASP A 371 -21.39 3.50 -16.86
N GLU A 372 -20.63 2.89 -15.94
CA GLU A 372 -19.96 1.60 -16.14
C GLU A 372 -20.98 0.48 -16.40
N ALA A 373 -22.10 0.44 -15.67
CA ALA A 373 -23.18 -0.52 -15.91
C ALA A 373 -23.85 -0.31 -17.29
N ALA A 374 -24.08 0.94 -17.70
CA ALA A 374 -24.64 1.26 -19.01
C ALA A 374 -23.67 0.92 -20.16
N GLU A 375 -22.35 1.08 -19.97
CA GLU A 375 -21.34 0.62 -20.92
C GLU A 375 -21.29 -0.91 -21.00
N GLN A 376 -21.34 -1.62 -19.86
CA GLN A 376 -21.41 -3.08 -19.83
C GLN A 376 -22.68 -3.61 -20.52
N GLU A 377 -23.84 -2.99 -20.30
CA GLU A 377 -25.08 -3.38 -20.99
C GLU A 377 -24.96 -3.19 -22.51
N ARG A 378 -24.38 -2.07 -22.96
CA ARG A 378 -24.12 -1.82 -24.38
C ARG A 378 -23.18 -2.86 -25.00
N LEU A 379 -22.09 -3.21 -24.32
CA LEU A 379 -21.14 -4.23 -24.79
C LEU A 379 -21.78 -5.63 -24.84
N GLN A 380 -22.62 -5.98 -23.86
CA GLN A 380 -23.39 -7.23 -23.88
C GLN A 380 -24.41 -7.27 -25.03
N GLN A 381 -25.08 -6.15 -25.32
CA GLN A 381 -25.99 -6.05 -26.47
C GLN A 381 -25.22 -6.19 -27.80
N GLU A 382 -24.08 -5.53 -27.96
CA GLU A 382 -23.23 -5.62 -29.15
C GLU A 382 -22.68 -7.04 -29.36
N GLN A 383 -22.22 -7.70 -28.29
CA GLN A 383 -21.80 -9.11 -28.35
C GLN A 383 -22.97 -10.04 -28.71
N ALA A 384 -24.15 -9.85 -28.12
CA ALA A 384 -25.33 -10.66 -28.43
C ALA A 384 -25.82 -10.46 -29.88
N GLU A 385 -25.72 -9.24 -30.42
CA GLU A 385 -25.99 -8.98 -31.84
C GLU A 385 -24.96 -9.63 -32.75
N TYR A 386 -23.67 -9.60 -32.39
CA TYR A 386 -22.60 -10.28 -33.13
C TYR A 386 -22.79 -11.80 -33.16
N GLU A 387 -23.05 -12.43 -32.00
CA GLU A 387 -23.35 -13.86 -31.92
C GLU A 387 -24.62 -14.23 -32.72
N ARG A 388 -25.65 -13.36 -32.69
CA ARG A 388 -26.85 -13.56 -33.50
C ARG A 388 -26.55 -13.50 -34.99
N GLN A 389 -25.72 -12.56 -35.44
CA GLN A 389 -25.30 -12.43 -36.85
C GLN A 389 -24.46 -13.63 -37.30
N GLN A 390 -23.55 -14.13 -36.46
CA GLN A 390 -22.80 -15.36 -36.77
C GLN A 390 -23.74 -16.56 -36.95
N ARG A 391 -24.67 -16.79 -36.01
CA ARG A 391 -25.64 -17.90 -36.14
C ARG A 391 -26.52 -17.77 -37.37
N GLU A 392 -27.00 -16.57 -37.69
CA GLU A 392 -27.81 -16.34 -38.90
C GLU A 392 -27.00 -16.57 -40.19
N ALA A 393 -25.69 -16.27 -40.20
CA ALA A 393 -24.78 -16.57 -41.31
C ALA A 393 -24.45 -18.06 -41.42
N ASP A 394 -24.23 -18.75 -40.29
CA ASP A 394 -23.97 -20.20 -40.25
C ASP A 394 -25.20 -21.00 -40.69
N GLU A 395 -26.40 -20.65 -40.20
CA GLU A 395 -27.68 -21.23 -40.61
C GLU A 395 -27.95 -20.98 -42.10
N ALA A 396 -27.64 -19.80 -42.64
CA ALA A 396 -27.74 -19.51 -44.07
C ALA A 396 -26.76 -20.35 -44.90
N ALA A 397 -25.50 -20.46 -44.46
CA ALA A 397 -24.50 -21.27 -45.13
C ALA A 397 -24.84 -22.78 -45.07
N GLU A 398 -25.48 -23.26 -44.02
CA GLU A 398 -26.01 -24.62 -43.94
C GLU A 398 -27.21 -24.83 -44.88
N GLN A 399 -28.14 -23.88 -44.94
CA GLN A 399 -29.25 -23.94 -45.91
C GLN A 399 -28.76 -23.95 -47.36
N ASP A 400 -27.75 -23.15 -47.70
CA ASP A 400 -27.18 -23.15 -49.05
C ASP A 400 -26.43 -24.45 -49.37
N ARG A 401 -25.73 -25.06 -48.40
CA ARG A 401 -25.15 -26.42 -48.56
C ARG A 401 -26.24 -27.46 -48.81
N LEU A 402 -27.30 -27.47 -48.00
CA LEU A 402 -28.41 -28.42 -48.15
C LEU A 402 -29.18 -28.22 -49.46
N ARG A 403 -29.33 -26.98 -49.93
CA ARG A 403 -29.88 -26.68 -51.27
C ARG A 403 -29.01 -27.27 -52.37
N HIS A 404 -27.70 -27.05 -52.33
CA HIS A 404 -26.78 -27.59 -53.32
C HIS A 404 -26.75 -29.12 -53.31
N GLU A 405 -26.78 -29.74 -52.13
CA GLU A 405 -26.85 -31.21 -51.99
C GLU A 405 -28.17 -31.76 -52.55
N GLN A 406 -29.29 -31.08 -52.31
CA GLN A 406 -30.58 -31.45 -52.88
C GLN A 406 -30.63 -31.25 -54.41
N GLU A 407 -30.06 -30.17 -54.94
CA GLU A 407 -29.97 -29.92 -56.39
C GLU A 407 -29.10 -30.97 -57.09
N GLU A 408 -27.97 -31.37 -56.49
CA GLU A 408 -27.12 -32.46 -56.99
C GLU A 408 -27.81 -33.83 -56.89
N TYR A 409 -28.59 -34.09 -55.84
CA TYR A 409 -29.40 -35.30 -55.73
C TYR A 409 -30.51 -35.36 -56.81
N GLU A 410 -31.21 -34.24 -57.05
CA GLU A 410 -32.20 -34.14 -58.12
C GLU A 410 -31.57 -34.25 -59.51
N ARG A 411 -30.35 -33.73 -59.71
CA ARG A 411 -29.55 -33.95 -60.92
C ARG A 411 -29.26 -35.44 -61.12
N GLN A 412 -28.72 -36.11 -60.11
CA GLN A 412 -28.38 -37.54 -60.20
C GLN A 412 -29.61 -38.41 -60.46
N GLN A 413 -30.76 -38.08 -59.88
CA GLN A 413 -32.02 -38.77 -60.20
C GLN A 413 -32.41 -38.58 -61.68
N ARG A 414 -32.33 -37.35 -62.22
CA ARG A 414 -32.64 -37.10 -63.64
C ARG A 414 -31.68 -37.80 -64.58
N GLU A 415 -30.37 -37.75 -64.30
CA GLU A 415 -29.35 -38.43 -65.10
C GLU A 415 -29.56 -39.97 -65.06
N ALA A 416 -29.94 -40.53 -63.92
CA ALA A 416 -30.30 -41.95 -63.79
C ALA A 416 -31.63 -42.31 -64.48
N GLU A 417 -32.64 -41.43 -64.44
CA GLU A 417 -33.90 -41.62 -65.17
C GLU A 417 -33.69 -41.54 -66.69
N GLU A 418 -32.92 -40.56 -67.18
CA GLU A 418 -32.54 -40.44 -68.59
C GLU A 418 -31.72 -41.65 -69.06
N GLN A 419 -30.76 -42.13 -68.26
CA GLN A 419 -30.01 -43.34 -68.57
C GLN A 419 -30.91 -44.59 -68.59
N ALA A 420 -31.82 -44.75 -67.62
CA ALA A 420 -32.76 -45.87 -67.59
C ALA A 420 -33.79 -45.82 -68.73
N GLU A 421 -34.16 -44.63 -69.22
CA GLU A 421 -34.95 -44.48 -70.43
C GLU A 421 -34.15 -44.85 -71.68
N TYR A 422 -32.89 -44.40 -71.78
CA TYR A 422 -32.00 -44.78 -72.88
C TYR A 422 -31.78 -46.30 -72.96
N GLU A 423 -31.44 -46.95 -71.84
CA GLU A 423 -31.27 -48.41 -71.76
C GLU A 423 -32.56 -49.16 -72.11
N ARG A 424 -33.73 -48.62 -71.75
CA ARG A 424 -35.03 -49.16 -72.16
C ARG A 424 -35.24 -49.05 -73.67
N GLN A 425 -34.99 -47.88 -74.25
CA GLN A 425 -35.15 -47.66 -75.70
C GLN A 425 -34.18 -48.55 -76.51
N GLU A 426 -32.93 -48.69 -76.04
CA GLU A 426 -31.96 -49.61 -76.66
C GLU A 426 -32.44 -51.05 -76.58
N ARG A 427 -32.92 -51.50 -75.41
CA ARG A 427 -33.47 -52.84 -75.24
C ARG A 427 -34.70 -53.09 -76.11
N GLU A 428 -35.64 -52.15 -76.18
CA GLU A 428 -36.83 -52.24 -77.05
C GLU A 428 -36.43 -52.31 -78.53
N ALA A 429 -35.38 -51.58 -78.94
CA ALA A 429 -34.82 -51.67 -80.29
C ALA A 429 -34.12 -53.01 -80.57
N GLN A 430 -33.37 -53.56 -79.60
CA GLN A 430 -32.76 -54.88 -79.70
C GLN A 430 -33.81 -55.99 -79.79
N GLU A 431 -34.86 -55.96 -78.94
CA GLU A 431 -35.97 -56.90 -78.96
C GLU A 431 -36.77 -56.79 -80.29
N ALA A 432 -36.95 -55.58 -80.84
CA ALA A 432 -37.58 -55.38 -82.15
C ALA A 432 -36.72 -55.92 -83.31
N ALA A 433 -35.40 -55.66 -83.30
CA ALA A 433 -34.47 -56.18 -84.32
C ALA A 433 -34.35 -57.70 -84.26
N GLU A 434 -34.43 -58.31 -83.08
CA GLU A 434 -34.50 -59.77 -82.92
C GLU A 434 -35.83 -60.33 -83.44
N GLN A 435 -36.96 -59.69 -83.16
CA GLN A 435 -38.24 -60.09 -83.74
C GLN A 435 -38.25 -59.98 -85.27
N GLU A 436 -37.64 -58.94 -85.84
CA GLU A 436 -37.50 -58.82 -87.30
C GLU A 436 -36.61 -59.93 -87.87
N ARG A 437 -35.46 -60.22 -87.23
CA ARG A 437 -34.56 -61.31 -87.61
C ARG A 437 -35.27 -62.67 -87.60
N LEU A 438 -36.06 -62.96 -86.55
CA LEU A 438 -36.84 -64.18 -86.44
C LEU A 438 -37.96 -64.25 -87.48
N GLN A 439 -38.62 -63.13 -87.82
CA GLN A 439 -39.60 -63.08 -88.91
C GLN A 439 -38.94 -63.31 -90.29
N GLN A 440 -37.75 -62.77 -90.52
CA GLN A 440 -36.98 -63.01 -91.74
C GLN A 440 -36.58 -64.49 -91.84
N GLU A 441 -36.02 -65.08 -90.78
CA GLU A 441 -35.67 -66.52 -90.71
C GLU A 441 -36.89 -67.41 -90.93
N GLN A 442 -38.05 -67.08 -90.34
CA GLN A 442 -39.29 -67.82 -90.52
C GLN A 442 -39.84 -67.69 -91.96
N ALA A 443 -39.73 -66.50 -92.57
CA ALA A 443 -40.11 -66.27 -93.96
C ALA A 443 -39.16 -66.99 -94.95
N GLU A 444 -37.85 -67.04 -94.65
CA GLU A 444 -36.89 -67.84 -95.42
C GLU A 444 -37.17 -69.34 -95.28
N TYR A 445 -37.53 -69.82 -94.09
CA TYR A 445 -37.93 -71.21 -93.88
C TYR A 445 -39.20 -71.57 -94.66
N GLU A 446 -40.24 -70.72 -94.62
CA GLU A 446 -41.43 -70.89 -95.48
C GLU A 446 -41.10 -70.86 -96.97
N ARG A 447 -40.18 -69.98 -97.38
CA ARG A 447 -39.72 -69.88 -98.78
C ARG A 447 -39.01 -71.16 -99.20
N GLN A 448 -38.11 -71.69 -98.38
CA GLN A 448 -37.42 -72.96 -98.60
C GLN A 448 -38.40 -74.14 -98.64
N GLN A 449 -39.41 -74.17 -97.76
CA GLN A 449 -40.47 -75.19 -97.84
C GLN A 449 -41.24 -75.11 -99.16
N ARG A 450 -41.65 -73.92 -99.61
CA ARG A 450 -42.35 -73.77 -100.90
C ARG A 450 -41.46 -74.11 -102.10
N GLU A 451 -40.18 -73.76 -102.07
CA GLU A 451 -39.22 -74.18 -103.10
C GLU A 451 -38.98 -75.69 -103.09
N ALA A 452 -38.99 -76.33 -101.91
CA ALA A 452 -38.89 -77.79 -101.79
C ALA A 452 -40.18 -78.50 -102.26
N GLU A 453 -41.37 -77.99 -101.92
CA GLU A 453 -42.66 -78.48 -102.44
C GLU A 453 -42.79 -78.26 -103.95
N GLU A 454 -42.29 -77.14 -104.48
CA GLU A 454 -42.26 -76.88 -105.92
C GLU A 454 -41.24 -77.78 -106.63
N GLN A 455 -40.06 -78.02 -106.05
CA GLN A 455 -39.12 -79.01 -106.55
C GLN A 455 -39.69 -80.43 -106.47
N GLU A 456 -40.41 -80.80 -105.41
CA GLU A 456 -41.04 -82.12 -105.30
C GLU A 456 -42.18 -82.27 -106.32
N ARG A 457 -42.99 -81.22 -106.55
CA ARG A 457 -43.98 -81.20 -107.64
C ARG A 457 -43.32 -81.33 -109.01
N LEU A 458 -42.26 -80.56 -109.28
CA LEU A 458 -41.51 -80.64 -110.54
C LEU A 458 -40.87 -82.01 -110.71
N ARG A 459 -40.40 -82.63 -109.63
CA ARG A 459 -39.83 -83.98 -109.62
C ARG A 459 -40.90 -85.05 -109.81
N GLN A 460 -42.12 -84.86 -109.32
CA GLN A 460 -43.27 -85.74 -109.59
C GLN A 460 -43.76 -85.57 -111.03
N GLU A 461 -43.75 -84.35 -111.58
CA GLU A 461 -44.07 -84.07 -112.99
C GLU A 461 -42.97 -84.62 -113.92
N GLU A 462 -41.70 -84.53 -113.52
CA GLU A 462 -40.55 -85.14 -114.20
C GLU A 462 -40.57 -86.66 -114.05
N GLU A 463 -40.92 -87.24 -112.90
CA GLU A 463 -41.11 -88.69 -112.71
C GLU A 463 -42.34 -89.22 -113.47
N GLU A 464 -43.38 -88.41 -113.68
CA GLU A 464 -44.52 -88.77 -114.53
C GLU A 464 -44.16 -88.69 -116.02
N ALA A 465 -43.44 -87.64 -116.44
CA ALA A 465 -42.86 -87.55 -117.77
C ALA A 465 -41.84 -88.67 -118.03
N GLN A 466 -41.05 -89.04 -117.02
CA GLN A 466 -40.11 -90.15 -117.04
C GLN A 466 -40.85 -91.49 -117.04
N ARG A 467 -41.98 -91.65 -116.35
CA ARG A 467 -42.87 -92.83 -116.50
C ARG A 467 -43.40 -92.98 -117.92
N VAL A 468 -43.79 -91.88 -118.56
CA VAL A 468 -44.24 -91.88 -119.97
C VAL A 468 -43.07 -92.21 -120.91
N ALA A 469 -41.88 -91.65 -120.66
CA ALA A 469 -40.67 -91.97 -121.42
C ALA A 469 -40.18 -93.41 -121.19
N ASP A 470 -40.28 -93.94 -119.96
CA ASP A 470 -39.86 -95.29 -119.59
C ASP A 470 -40.85 -96.34 -120.13
N GLU A 471 -42.16 -96.04 -120.24
CA GLU A 471 -43.10 -96.87 -121.03
C GLU A 471 -42.74 -96.91 -122.53
N GLU A 472 -42.15 -95.83 -123.08
CA GLU A 472 -41.65 -95.80 -124.47
C GLU A 472 -40.26 -96.44 -124.63
N GLN A 473 -39.43 -96.44 -123.57
CA GLN A 473 -38.01 -96.82 -123.63
C GLN A 473 -37.71 -98.22 -123.04
N THR A 474 -38.62 -98.84 -122.28
CA THR A 474 -38.51 -100.25 -121.81
C THR A 474 -38.75 -101.31 -122.90
N LEU A 475 -38.54 -100.95 -124.17
CA LEU A 475 -38.47 -101.85 -125.32
C LEU A 475 -37.05 -101.96 -125.92
N LEU A 476 -36.05 -101.24 -125.36
CA LEU A 476 -34.72 -101.06 -125.97
C LEU A 476 -33.55 -101.07 -124.96
N ALA A 477 -32.96 -102.26 -124.77
CA ALA A 477 -31.81 -102.58 -123.91
C ALA A 477 -32.10 -102.59 -122.39
N GLN A 478 -31.74 -103.61 -121.60
CA GLN A 478 -30.89 -104.79 -121.84
C GLN A 478 -29.40 -104.48 -122.10
N GLN A 479 -28.72 -103.74 -121.21
CA GLN A 479 -27.27 -103.89 -120.90
C GLN A 479 -26.78 -102.96 -119.76
N ALA A 480 -25.82 -103.46 -118.96
CA ALA A 480 -24.93 -102.77 -117.98
C ALA A 480 -25.60 -101.90 -116.88
N ALA A 481 -25.55 -102.17 -115.57
CA ALA A 481 -24.59 -102.82 -114.66
C ALA A 481 -23.40 -101.96 -114.13
N ALA A 482 -23.57 -101.51 -112.88
CA ALA A 482 -22.64 -101.63 -111.73
C ALA A 482 -21.58 -100.55 -111.39
N ALA A 483 -21.40 -100.41 -110.06
CA ALA A 483 -20.21 -99.96 -109.30
C ALA A 483 -19.79 -98.47 -109.39
N SER A 484 -19.14 -97.84 -108.39
CA SER A 484 -18.89 -98.05 -106.93
C SER A 484 -18.30 -96.70 -106.43
N GLU A 485 -18.62 -96.13 -105.25
CA GLU A 485 -18.32 -96.55 -103.86
C GLU A 485 -16.82 -96.39 -103.43
N LEU A 486 -16.62 -95.94 -102.17
CA LEU A 486 -15.35 -95.87 -101.38
C LEU A 486 -14.41 -94.67 -101.70
N THR A 487 -13.56 -94.14 -100.80
CA THR A 487 -13.00 -94.66 -99.53
C THR A 487 -12.46 -93.50 -98.62
N TYR A 488 -12.70 -93.55 -97.29
CA TYR A 488 -11.84 -93.22 -96.11
C TYR A 488 -10.70 -92.15 -96.18
N GLN A 489 -10.31 -91.42 -95.11
CA GLN A 489 -9.74 -91.98 -93.87
C GLN A 489 -9.54 -90.99 -92.68
N GLU A 490 -9.32 -91.57 -91.50
CA GLU A 490 -9.07 -91.04 -90.12
C GLU A 490 -7.54 -90.95 -89.77
N PRO A 491 -7.04 -90.55 -88.56
CA PRO A 491 -7.68 -89.99 -87.34
C PRO A 491 -6.90 -88.82 -86.63
N ALA A 492 -7.32 -88.48 -85.39
CA ALA A 492 -6.50 -88.15 -84.18
C ALA A 492 -6.54 -86.72 -83.54
N GLN A 493 -6.69 -86.73 -82.20
CA GLN A 493 -6.69 -85.62 -81.21
C GLN A 493 -5.26 -85.38 -80.61
N PRO A 494 -4.95 -84.46 -79.63
CA PRO A 494 -5.86 -83.77 -78.68
C PRO A 494 -5.50 -82.35 -78.14
N SER A 495 -6.37 -81.86 -77.23
CA SER A 495 -6.13 -81.02 -76.02
C SER A 495 -5.68 -79.54 -76.04
N ALA A 496 -6.52 -78.74 -75.34
CA ALA A 496 -6.19 -77.78 -74.25
C ALA A 496 -5.62 -76.34 -74.49
N THR A 497 -6.55 -75.37 -74.50
CA THR A 497 -6.70 -74.19 -73.59
C THR A 497 -5.58 -73.17 -73.26
N GLN A 498 -5.92 -71.85 -73.39
CA GLN A 498 -5.42 -70.64 -72.64
C GLN A 498 -3.93 -70.22 -72.78
N ALA A 499 -3.47 -68.99 -72.46
CA ALA A 499 -4.01 -67.61 -72.48
C ALA A 499 -2.84 -66.61 -72.23
N GLU A 500 -3.04 -65.29 -72.36
CA GLU A 500 -1.97 -64.25 -72.35
C GLU A 500 -1.64 -63.63 -70.96
N SER A 501 -0.47 -62.95 -70.91
CA SER A 501 0.13 -61.98 -69.92
C SER A 501 1.54 -62.43 -69.49
N GLY A 502 2.52 -61.61 -69.10
CA GLY A 502 2.68 -60.16 -68.90
C GLY A 502 4.00 -59.98 -68.10
N HIS A 503 4.98 -59.20 -68.58
CA HIS A 503 6.39 -59.32 -68.11
C HIS A 503 6.76 -58.37 -66.96
N LEU A 504 6.94 -58.89 -65.74
CA LEU A 504 7.47 -58.17 -64.57
C LEU A 504 9.01 -58.22 -64.48
N THR A 505 9.59 -57.16 -63.88
CA THR A 505 11.04 -57.00 -63.64
C THR A 505 11.27 -56.44 -62.22
N ALA A 506 12.32 -56.90 -61.53
CA ALA A 506 12.69 -56.44 -60.17
C ALA A 506 14.21 -56.26 -60.04
N ILE A 507 14.65 -55.59 -58.98
CA ILE A 507 16.05 -55.44 -58.58
C ILE A 507 16.25 -56.02 -57.17
N ALA A 508 17.32 -56.77 -56.95
CA ALA A 508 17.64 -57.32 -55.64
C ALA A 508 18.14 -56.24 -54.66
N LEU A 509 17.58 -56.21 -53.44
CA LEU A 509 17.91 -55.24 -52.39
C LEU A 509 19.06 -55.69 -51.47
N TYR A 510 19.39 -56.98 -51.47
CA TYR A 510 20.43 -57.57 -50.62
C TYR A 510 21.09 -58.78 -51.31
N ASP A 511 22.35 -59.05 -50.99
CA ASP A 511 23.03 -60.30 -51.38
C ASP A 511 22.29 -61.51 -50.78
N TYR A 512 21.89 -62.47 -51.63
CA TYR A 512 21.30 -63.76 -51.22
C TYR A 512 22.09 -64.91 -51.88
N PRO A 513 22.98 -65.61 -51.14
CA PRO A 513 23.63 -66.81 -51.65
C PRO A 513 22.61 -67.97 -51.69
N ALA A 514 22.45 -68.60 -52.86
CA ALA A 514 21.64 -69.81 -52.97
C ALA A 514 22.32 -70.99 -52.24
N ASP A 515 21.62 -71.59 -51.28
CA ASP A 515 22.13 -72.76 -50.55
C ASP A 515 21.75 -74.08 -51.24
N ASP A 516 20.72 -74.08 -52.09
CA ASP A 516 20.22 -75.27 -52.80
C ASP A 516 20.10 -75.10 -54.32
N SER A 517 20.16 -76.21 -55.07
CA SER A 517 20.37 -76.20 -56.54
C SER A 517 19.19 -75.66 -57.39
N ASN A 518 18.06 -75.37 -56.76
CA ASN A 518 16.87 -74.77 -57.37
C ASN A 518 16.67 -73.30 -56.96
N GLU A 519 17.53 -72.75 -56.11
CA GLU A 519 17.50 -71.35 -55.67
C GLU A 519 18.40 -70.48 -56.56
N LEU A 520 18.03 -69.21 -56.73
CA LEU A 520 18.79 -68.23 -57.50
C LEU A 520 19.67 -67.40 -56.57
N THR A 521 20.98 -67.37 -56.81
CA THR A 521 21.87 -66.45 -56.09
C THR A 521 21.60 -65.03 -56.57
N LEU A 522 21.28 -64.14 -55.64
CA LEU A 522 21.09 -62.71 -55.90
C LEU A 522 22.29 -61.92 -55.38
N ARG A 523 22.64 -60.85 -56.09
CA ARG A 523 23.54 -59.81 -55.58
C ARG A 523 22.80 -58.50 -55.41
N GLU A 524 23.15 -57.73 -54.39
CA GLU A 524 22.59 -56.40 -54.15
C GLU A 524 22.76 -55.52 -55.40
N GLY A 525 21.65 -55.02 -55.94
CA GLY A 525 21.57 -54.26 -57.18
C GLY A 525 21.40 -55.07 -58.49
N GLU A 526 21.34 -56.41 -58.43
CA GLU A 526 21.19 -57.26 -59.63
C GLU A 526 19.74 -57.28 -60.14
N MET A 527 19.54 -57.14 -61.46
CA MET A 527 18.22 -57.14 -62.09
C MET A 527 17.71 -58.57 -62.37
N ILE A 528 16.45 -58.83 -62.01
CA ILE A 528 15.74 -60.08 -62.24
C ILE A 528 14.58 -59.85 -63.21
N THR A 529 14.52 -60.69 -64.25
CA THR A 529 13.49 -60.68 -65.31
C THR A 529 12.68 -61.97 -65.33
N ASN A 530 11.59 -62.02 -66.10
CA ASN A 530 10.68 -63.17 -66.21
C ASN A 530 10.13 -63.66 -64.86
N ILE A 531 9.78 -62.73 -63.98
CA ILE A 531 9.36 -63.05 -62.61
C ILE A 531 7.97 -63.71 -62.60
N GLN A 532 7.87 -64.84 -61.90
CA GLN A 532 6.63 -65.56 -61.62
C GLN A 532 6.52 -65.83 -60.12
N GLN A 533 5.43 -65.39 -59.49
CA GLN A 533 5.12 -65.76 -58.11
C GLN A 533 4.63 -67.21 -58.07
N ILE A 534 5.36 -68.08 -57.36
CA ILE A 534 4.99 -69.49 -57.22
C ILE A 534 4.13 -69.69 -55.98
N GLU A 535 4.58 -69.18 -54.83
CA GLU A 535 3.85 -69.22 -53.57
C GLU A 535 4.09 -67.96 -52.73
N GLU A 536 3.37 -67.82 -51.62
CA GLU A 536 3.39 -66.62 -50.78
C GLU A 536 4.76 -66.48 -50.09
N GLY A 537 5.58 -65.54 -50.59
CA GLY A 537 6.95 -65.30 -50.13
C GLY A 537 8.07 -65.77 -51.08
N TRP A 538 7.78 -66.61 -52.08
CA TRP A 538 8.78 -67.17 -53.00
C TRP A 538 8.45 -66.94 -54.48
N TRP A 539 9.37 -66.30 -55.18
CA TRP A 539 9.26 -65.96 -56.59
C TRP A 539 10.33 -66.70 -57.40
N HIS A 540 10.04 -67.04 -58.65
CA HIS A 540 11.00 -67.56 -59.62
C HIS A 540 11.31 -66.49 -60.64
N GLY A 541 12.58 -66.35 -61.03
CA GLY A 541 13.00 -65.38 -62.05
C GLY A 541 14.33 -65.75 -62.68
N THR A 542 14.86 -64.85 -63.50
CA THR A 542 16.14 -65.02 -64.21
C THR A 542 17.03 -63.81 -63.98
N ASN A 543 18.26 -64.02 -63.48
CA ASN A 543 19.23 -62.95 -63.22
C ASN A 543 19.94 -62.47 -64.50
N GLU A 544 20.78 -61.44 -64.40
CA GLU A 544 21.55 -60.91 -65.54
C GLU A 544 22.54 -61.94 -66.12
N SER A 545 22.97 -62.91 -65.31
CA SER A 545 23.81 -64.04 -65.75
C SER A 545 23.03 -65.12 -66.52
N ASN A 546 21.72 -64.93 -66.72
CA ASN A 546 20.79 -65.84 -67.38
C ASN A 546 20.65 -67.20 -66.65
N GLU A 547 20.86 -67.21 -65.34
CA GLU A 547 20.55 -68.32 -64.44
C GLU A 547 19.14 -68.14 -63.90
N SER A 548 18.40 -69.23 -63.69
CA SER A 548 17.01 -69.19 -63.22
C SER A 548 16.81 -70.10 -62.02
N GLY A 549 16.04 -69.62 -61.04
CA GLY A 549 15.76 -70.31 -59.79
C GLY A 549 14.75 -69.53 -58.94
N ILE A 550 14.43 -70.07 -57.76
CA ILE A 550 13.55 -69.42 -56.78
C ILE A 550 14.34 -68.53 -55.82
N PHE A 551 13.73 -67.44 -55.34
CA PHE A 551 14.30 -66.54 -54.34
C PHE A 551 13.18 -65.91 -53.48
N PRO A 552 13.49 -65.38 -52.28
CA PRO A 552 12.49 -64.78 -51.41
C PRO A 552 12.04 -63.40 -51.93
N SER A 553 10.74 -63.15 -51.98
CA SER A 553 10.18 -61.89 -52.51
C SER A 553 10.61 -60.65 -51.71
N ASN A 554 10.90 -60.79 -50.41
CA ASN A 554 11.33 -59.69 -49.54
C ASN A 554 12.78 -59.22 -49.81
N TYR A 555 13.52 -59.92 -50.67
CA TYR A 555 14.90 -59.58 -51.05
C TYR A 555 14.97 -58.81 -52.37
N VAL A 556 13.83 -58.48 -52.98
CA VAL A 556 13.75 -57.75 -54.26
C VAL A 556 12.70 -56.64 -54.21
N GLU A 557 12.93 -55.59 -54.98
CA GLU A 557 11.98 -54.51 -55.23
C GLU A 557 11.54 -54.55 -56.70
N VAL A 558 10.23 -54.55 -56.96
CA VAL A 558 9.70 -54.52 -58.34
C VAL A 558 9.86 -53.10 -58.88
N VAL A 559 10.60 -52.94 -59.99
CA VAL A 559 10.96 -51.63 -60.53
C VAL A 559 10.27 -51.40 -61.87
N ASP A 560 9.14 -50.69 -61.83
CA ASP A 560 8.58 -50.04 -63.00
C ASP A 560 9.44 -48.82 -63.40
N SER A 561 9.64 -48.61 -64.70
CA SER A 561 10.76 -47.81 -65.17
C SER A 561 10.59 -46.28 -65.06
N LEU A 562 11.21 -45.71 -64.01
CA LEU A 562 12.12 -44.53 -64.04
C LEU A 562 11.56 -43.10 -64.37
N PRO A 563 12.25 -42.01 -63.95
CA PRO A 563 13.02 -41.81 -62.70
C PRO A 563 13.00 -40.37 -62.10
N ALA A 564 13.75 -40.21 -60.98
CA ALA A 564 14.45 -38.98 -60.50
C ALA A 564 13.57 -37.84 -59.92
N GLU A 565 13.92 -37.13 -58.84
CA GLU A 565 15.13 -37.01 -57.97
C GLU A 565 14.66 -36.25 -56.69
N MET A 566 15.29 -36.22 -55.51
CA MET A 566 16.50 -36.84 -54.94
C MET A 566 16.37 -36.79 -53.40
N GLU A 567 16.81 -37.83 -52.69
CA GLU A 567 16.88 -37.86 -51.22
C GLU A 567 18.30 -37.54 -50.72
N SER A 568 18.53 -37.63 -49.39
CA SER A 568 19.81 -37.65 -48.62
C SER A 568 20.02 -36.46 -47.67
N LEU A 569 20.66 -36.61 -46.50
CA LEU A 569 21.62 -37.62 -46.03
C LEU A 569 21.36 -38.08 -44.59
N ALA A 570 21.77 -39.32 -44.26
CA ALA A 570 22.03 -39.78 -42.91
C ALA A 570 23.26 -40.73 -42.88
N GLN A 571 23.78 -40.98 -41.67
CA GLN A 571 24.72 -42.07 -41.28
C GLN A 571 26.25 -41.86 -41.51
N PRO A 572 27.16 -42.61 -40.82
CA PRO A 572 27.17 -42.97 -39.37
C PRO A 572 28.60 -43.02 -38.72
N GLN A 573 28.72 -43.70 -37.55
CA GLN A 573 29.95 -44.19 -36.83
C GLN A 573 30.59 -43.26 -35.77
N THR A 574 30.30 -43.42 -34.47
CA THR A 574 30.89 -44.33 -33.45
C THR A 574 32.31 -44.02 -32.95
N ASN A 575 32.43 -43.62 -31.67
CA ASN A 575 33.37 -44.23 -30.71
C ASN A 575 32.98 -43.84 -29.27
N GLY A 576 32.99 -44.80 -28.36
CA GLY A 576 32.45 -44.62 -27.00
C GLY A 576 33.43 -43.99 -26.00
N HIS A 577 32.87 -43.26 -25.04
CA HIS A 577 33.42 -43.16 -23.68
C HIS A 577 32.33 -43.59 -22.70
N VAL A 578 32.74 -44.15 -21.56
CA VAL A 578 31.83 -44.72 -20.57
C VAL A 578 31.92 -43.88 -19.30
N GLU A 579 30.92 -43.03 -19.09
CA GLU A 579 30.59 -42.38 -17.81
C GLU A 579 29.10 -42.69 -17.61
N GLU A 580 28.79 -43.66 -16.76
CA GLU A 580 28.47 -43.47 -15.33
C GLU A 580 26.99 -43.12 -15.17
N ASP A 581 26.20 -44.07 -14.63
CA ASP A 581 24.77 -43.90 -14.34
C ASP A 581 24.56 -42.69 -13.42
N GLN A 582 24.14 -41.57 -14.00
CA GLN A 582 23.45 -40.53 -13.25
C GLN A 582 21.95 -40.80 -13.31
N PRO A 583 21.22 -40.65 -12.19
CA PRO A 583 19.76 -40.68 -12.25
C PRO A 583 19.30 -39.53 -13.16
N LEU A 584 18.26 -39.78 -13.95
CA LEU A 584 17.51 -38.69 -14.58
C LEU A 584 17.00 -37.78 -13.47
N GLU A 585 17.62 -36.60 -13.32
CA GLU A 585 17.05 -35.54 -12.48
C GLU A 585 15.75 -35.12 -13.15
N GLU A 586 14.62 -35.40 -12.49
CA GLU A 586 13.30 -34.91 -12.87
C GLU A 586 13.35 -33.37 -12.77
N LEU A 587 13.62 -32.72 -13.90
CA LEU A 587 13.70 -31.27 -13.95
C LEU A 587 12.36 -30.67 -13.51
N PRO A 588 12.38 -29.64 -12.65
CA PRO A 588 11.16 -29.08 -12.09
C PRO A 588 10.22 -28.60 -13.21
N VAL A 589 8.92 -28.74 -12.96
CA VAL A 589 7.85 -28.26 -13.83
C VAL A 589 7.15 -27.10 -13.15
N ALA A 590 6.71 -26.11 -13.92
CA ALA A 590 5.93 -24.99 -13.44
C ALA A 590 4.56 -24.93 -14.13
N ILE A 591 3.57 -24.33 -13.45
CA ILE A 591 2.29 -23.94 -14.03
C ILE A 591 2.16 -22.42 -14.01
N ALA A 592 1.71 -21.83 -15.10
CA ALA A 592 1.48 -20.39 -15.22
C ALA A 592 0.30 -19.94 -14.35
N LEU A 593 0.49 -18.88 -13.56
CA LEU A 593 -0.54 -18.26 -12.73
C LEU A 593 -1.29 -17.12 -13.45
N TYR A 594 -0.71 -16.60 -14.54
CA TYR A 594 -1.23 -15.51 -15.35
C TYR A 594 -0.77 -15.68 -16.80
N ASP A 595 -1.48 -15.05 -17.74
CA ASP A 595 -0.99 -14.92 -19.13
C ASP A 595 0.30 -14.10 -19.17
N TYR A 596 1.27 -14.55 -19.98
CA TYR A 596 2.52 -13.85 -20.25
C TYR A 596 2.79 -13.78 -21.76
N VAL A 597 3.19 -12.60 -22.22
CA VAL A 597 3.53 -12.34 -23.63
C VAL A 597 4.99 -11.92 -23.70
N ALA A 598 5.80 -12.68 -24.42
CA ALA A 598 7.21 -12.42 -24.66
C ALA A 598 7.45 -11.00 -25.20
N GLY A 599 8.35 -10.27 -24.55
CA GLY A 599 8.79 -8.94 -24.98
C GLY A 599 9.86 -8.97 -26.07
N ASP A 600 10.64 -10.05 -26.17
CA ASP A 600 11.64 -10.26 -27.21
C ASP A 600 11.85 -11.75 -27.57
N GLU A 601 12.73 -12.01 -28.56
CA GLU A 601 13.01 -13.35 -29.13
C GLU A 601 13.68 -14.33 -28.15
N THR A 602 14.12 -13.88 -26.97
CA THR A 602 14.70 -14.75 -25.92
C THR A 602 13.67 -15.22 -24.90
N GLU A 603 12.48 -14.63 -24.89
CA GLU A 603 11.38 -14.94 -23.97
C GLU A 603 10.36 -15.92 -24.59
N ILE A 604 9.57 -16.61 -23.75
CA ILE A 604 8.43 -17.44 -24.21
C ILE A 604 7.09 -16.88 -23.72
N SER A 605 6.11 -16.80 -24.63
CA SER A 605 4.71 -16.48 -24.31
C SER A 605 3.96 -17.75 -23.87
N PHE A 606 3.12 -17.64 -22.84
CA PHE A 606 2.26 -18.72 -22.35
C PHE A 606 0.96 -18.18 -21.76
N ALA A 607 -0.09 -19.00 -21.75
CA ALA A 607 -1.37 -18.68 -21.12
C ALA A 607 -1.40 -19.11 -19.65
N MET A 608 -2.32 -18.54 -18.86
CA MET A 608 -2.66 -19.01 -17.52
C MET A 608 -3.01 -20.51 -17.53
N ASP A 609 -2.64 -21.21 -16.48
CA ASP A 609 -2.76 -22.67 -16.32
C ASP A 609 -1.97 -23.53 -17.34
N GLN A 610 -1.15 -22.92 -18.21
CA GLN A 610 -0.23 -23.66 -19.08
C GLN A 610 0.98 -24.21 -18.30
N TYR A 611 1.40 -25.43 -18.64
CA TYR A 611 2.58 -26.07 -18.06
C TYR A 611 3.86 -25.70 -18.82
N ILE A 612 4.93 -25.51 -18.06
CA ILE A 612 6.28 -25.20 -18.56
C ILE A 612 7.25 -26.23 -17.96
N TYR A 613 8.02 -26.88 -18.82
CA TYR A 613 8.89 -28.01 -18.52
C TYR A 613 10.37 -27.61 -18.56
N ASP A 614 11.26 -28.50 -18.10
CA ASP A 614 12.71 -28.31 -18.12
C ASP A 614 13.17 -27.00 -17.45
N ILE A 615 12.64 -26.68 -16.27
CA ILE A 615 12.89 -25.38 -15.62
C ILE A 615 14.36 -25.26 -15.15
N GLU A 616 15.07 -24.30 -15.74
CA GLU A 616 16.43 -23.88 -15.38
C GLU A 616 16.39 -22.52 -14.67
N PHE A 617 16.89 -22.47 -13.43
CA PHE A 617 16.91 -21.25 -12.61
C PHE A 617 18.12 -20.36 -12.95
N ILE A 618 17.99 -19.49 -13.96
CA ILE A 618 19.05 -18.53 -14.34
C ILE A 618 19.26 -17.46 -13.25
N SER A 619 18.18 -17.05 -12.57
CA SER A 619 18.21 -16.04 -11.52
C SER A 619 16.97 -16.14 -10.61
N ASP A 620 16.95 -15.36 -9.53
CA ASP A 620 15.81 -15.29 -8.61
C ASP A 620 14.51 -14.79 -9.29
N ASP A 621 14.64 -13.84 -10.24
CA ASP A 621 13.50 -13.19 -10.92
C ASP A 621 13.18 -13.77 -12.31
N TRP A 622 14.12 -14.45 -12.96
CA TRP A 622 13.97 -14.99 -14.33
C TRP A 622 14.45 -16.44 -14.42
N TRP A 623 13.57 -17.30 -14.93
CA TRP A 623 13.81 -18.72 -15.17
C TRP A 623 13.75 -19.00 -16.68
N GLN A 624 14.31 -20.12 -17.12
CA GLN A 624 14.18 -20.62 -18.49
C GLN A 624 13.42 -21.95 -18.48
N GLY A 625 12.62 -22.20 -19.52
CA GLY A 625 11.87 -23.44 -19.65
C GLY A 625 11.36 -23.65 -21.07
N SER A 626 10.82 -24.84 -21.30
CA SER A 626 10.29 -25.33 -22.57
C SER A 626 8.77 -25.51 -22.49
N LEU A 627 8.03 -25.08 -23.50
CA LEU A 627 6.62 -25.43 -23.67
C LEU A 627 6.48 -26.79 -24.37
N ASP A 628 5.31 -27.41 -24.24
CA ASP A 628 4.89 -28.62 -24.98
C ASP A 628 5.01 -28.47 -26.52
N THR A 629 4.84 -27.25 -27.02
CA THR A 629 5.07 -26.85 -28.42
C THR A 629 6.54 -26.88 -28.87
N GLY A 630 7.49 -27.10 -27.96
CA GLY A 630 8.93 -27.12 -28.24
C GLY A 630 9.62 -25.74 -28.20
N ASN A 631 8.88 -24.66 -27.94
CA ASN A 631 9.43 -23.33 -27.76
C ASN A 631 10.15 -23.23 -26.40
N LYS A 632 11.44 -22.88 -26.39
CA LYS A 632 12.24 -22.69 -25.17
C LYS A 632 12.71 -21.23 -25.06
N GLY A 633 12.60 -20.63 -23.88
CA GLY A 633 13.02 -19.26 -23.62
C GLY A 633 12.89 -18.87 -22.15
N VAL A 634 13.20 -17.62 -21.83
CA VAL A 634 13.16 -17.08 -20.46
C VAL A 634 11.81 -16.46 -20.12
N PHE A 635 11.47 -16.41 -18.83
CA PHE A 635 10.25 -15.80 -18.34
C PHE A 635 10.34 -15.42 -16.84
N PRO A 636 9.44 -14.57 -16.32
CA PRO A 636 9.49 -14.11 -14.94
C PRO A 636 9.03 -15.16 -13.93
N ALA A 637 9.81 -15.35 -12.87
CA ALA A 637 9.55 -16.31 -11.79
C ALA A 637 8.19 -16.10 -11.08
N ASN A 638 7.74 -14.85 -10.99
CA ASN A 638 6.49 -14.48 -10.31
C ASN A 638 5.22 -14.72 -11.14
N TYR A 639 5.34 -15.10 -12.41
CA TYR A 639 4.20 -15.44 -13.28
C TYR A 639 3.84 -16.93 -13.22
N VAL A 640 4.63 -17.74 -12.52
CA VAL A 640 4.48 -19.19 -12.48
C VAL A 640 4.54 -19.73 -11.05
N LYS A 641 4.18 -21.00 -10.88
CA LYS A 641 4.33 -21.74 -9.63
C LYS A 641 4.93 -23.10 -9.93
N LEU A 642 5.99 -23.47 -9.20
CA LEU A 642 6.55 -24.81 -9.26
C LEU A 642 5.51 -25.86 -8.81
N VAL A 643 5.46 -26.96 -9.56
CA VAL A 643 4.64 -28.13 -9.29
C VAL A 643 5.58 -29.25 -8.88
N ASP A 644 5.56 -29.60 -7.59
CA ASP A 644 6.22 -30.81 -7.10
C ASP A 644 5.57 -32.03 -7.78
N GLN A 645 6.37 -32.94 -8.36
CA GLN A 645 5.92 -34.19 -8.96
C GLN A 645 5.73 -35.31 -7.93
#